data_AF-A0A2D7XF09-F1
#
_entry.id   AF-A0A2D7XF09-F1
#
_cell.length_a   1.000
_cell.length_b   1.000
_cell.length_c   1.000
_cell.angle_alpha   90.00
_cell.angle_beta   90.00
_cell.angle_gamma   90.00
#
_symmetry.space_group_name_H-M   'P 1'
#
loop_
_entity.id
_entity.type
_entity.pdbx_description
1 polymer ?
#
loop_
_entity_poly.entity_id
_entity_poly.type
_entity_poly.pdbx_seq_one_letter_code
_entity_poly.pdbx_strand_id
1 'polypeptide(L)'
;MHKQDVLREKVSQLFREKGQIEALVLTSFGLDMRYLEQFILPAFFPHLGEGPADEPHLPLFEYLEETPVPISVYYDANNLLQNEQPLSVNDTVIKELRWQAHPVAMATGCFHPKLILALLRQTPNDLPVIIVGCGSANLTRAGWAKNLEACAFEVLDLSHDLDIRSGLAVDILHLIKQLSSYSSESTALARIAEALAAALSNPNKTHTHNNKHRARLWFGQENDNLHAWLNREGLLNETSNNTSGDEWALDILSPYYGERPPTLLTWANNKLVAKRHPNNFQPKVACFCPQTNEHYDLNPETVKALASLSNITWGTLPADSLRSQLKDPDGNALQRFMHAKVYRFWNKHNELLIVGSANATSQGHHEKAYSHNAEACLVFFRQAPAGIDFQSWLQPLTTPIDLNKCKSVTNNEDSNEIENMMPRVDICFDWRSKELIFKNESKQTVDLRFAGQAKPLLTLSANKETCKVLDKDGINNIFNSPTVKVSLANAEDLSWIYLVQERNLSDKPPAPRMDRNVEDLIRDWQSSFDERIASYITRAAEEEESNGEGLIDQNNQTPQDVSNPLNDIFLATYKFRKDTEQALDSAESLDEFQKSRIHSRLFGNGIMSVHYFVQKICSDVSNLEKLSRSLEPVEAFIALLSVNEAVGTLPAAAALPEYPERMNDLQHTLKDAISDVQKILKQELTEHVGARKANKLIRWAENNFSFVLKRGHYEY
;
A
#
# COMPACT_ATOMS: atom_id res chain seq x y z
N MET A 1 16.58 -26.99 -9.31
CA MET A 1 16.72 -25.73 -8.53
C MET A 1 15.64 -24.78 -9.01
N HIS A 2 14.65 -24.47 -8.18
CA HIS A 2 13.60 -23.52 -8.54
C HIS A 2 14.18 -22.10 -8.65
N LYS A 3 13.71 -21.33 -9.62
CA LYS A 3 13.98 -19.90 -9.79
C LYS A 3 13.74 -19.22 -8.42
N GLN A 4 14.75 -18.52 -7.87
CA GLN A 4 14.52 -17.75 -6.64
C GLN A 4 13.72 -16.52 -7.00
N ASP A 5 12.40 -16.62 -6.84
CA ASP A 5 11.47 -15.53 -7.09
C ASP A 5 11.71 -14.36 -6.10
N VAL A 6 11.52 -13.13 -6.56
CA VAL A 6 11.55 -11.95 -5.67
C VAL A 6 10.25 -11.88 -4.86
N LEU A 7 10.27 -11.20 -3.70
CA LEU A 7 9.10 -11.11 -2.81
C LEU A 7 7.85 -10.59 -3.56
N ARG A 8 8.05 -9.63 -4.46
CA ARG A 8 7.02 -9.09 -5.34
C ARG A 8 6.26 -10.18 -6.13
N GLU A 9 6.99 -11.12 -6.73
CA GLU A 9 6.41 -12.20 -7.54
C GLU A 9 5.63 -13.19 -6.66
N LYS A 10 6.15 -13.50 -5.45
CA LYS A 10 5.46 -14.36 -4.50
C LYS A 10 4.16 -13.75 -3.98
N VAL A 11 4.18 -12.45 -3.68
CA VAL A 11 2.97 -11.70 -3.30
C VAL A 11 1.98 -11.68 -4.45
N SER A 12 2.44 -11.36 -5.67
CA SER A 12 1.61 -11.37 -6.88
C SER A 12 0.94 -12.73 -7.14
N GLN A 13 1.68 -13.82 -6.98
CA GLN A 13 1.14 -15.17 -7.10
C GLN A 13 0.07 -15.44 -6.01
N LEU A 14 0.38 -15.13 -4.75
CA LEU A 14 -0.55 -15.34 -3.64
C LEU A 14 -1.87 -14.58 -3.86
N PHE A 15 -1.80 -13.31 -4.22
CA PHE A 15 -3.00 -12.47 -4.39
C PHE A 15 -3.82 -12.86 -5.63
N ARG A 16 -3.17 -13.36 -6.69
CA ARG A 16 -3.85 -13.85 -7.90
C ARG A 16 -4.81 -14.99 -7.59
N GLU A 17 -4.43 -15.85 -6.65
CA GLU A 17 -5.21 -17.03 -6.25
C GLU A 17 -6.31 -16.71 -5.22
N LYS A 18 -6.30 -15.52 -4.61
CA LYS A 18 -7.15 -15.20 -3.45
C LYS A 18 -8.28 -14.21 -3.72
N GLY A 19 -8.28 -13.53 -4.86
CA GLY A 19 -9.41 -12.72 -5.31
C GLY A 19 -9.15 -11.22 -5.28
N GLN A 20 -10.22 -10.43 -5.21
CA GLN A 20 -10.15 -8.97 -5.30
C GLN A 20 -9.91 -8.33 -3.94
N ILE A 21 -8.99 -7.37 -3.86
CA ILE A 21 -8.71 -6.63 -2.62
C ILE A 21 -9.83 -5.62 -2.33
N GLU A 22 -10.35 -5.65 -1.12
CA GLU A 22 -11.25 -4.62 -0.58
C GLU A 22 -10.53 -3.60 0.31
N ALA A 23 -9.48 -4.00 1.01
CA ALA A 23 -8.69 -3.10 1.85
C ALA A 23 -7.28 -3.65 2.05
N LEU A 24 -6.28 -2.75 2.12
CA LEU A 24 -4.88 -3.12 2.31
C LEU A 24 -4.22 -2.22 3.37
N VAL A 25 -3.61 -2.83 4.37
CA VAL A 25 -2.75 -2.16 5.34
C VAL A 25 -1.34 -2.73 5.21
N LEU A 26 -0.37 -1.84 5.02
CA LEU A 26 1.05 -2.16 5.02
C LEU A 26 1.73 -1.44 6.18
N THR A 27 2.68 -2.10 6.83
CA THR A 27 3.59 -1.44 7.78
C THR A 27 5.04 -1.63 7.35
N SER A 28 5.90 -0.66 7.65
CA SER A 28 7.34 -0.75 7.35
C SER A 28 8.15 0.08 8.33
N PHE A 29 9.45 -0.19 8.42
CA PHE A 29 10.38 0.78 8.99
C PHE A 29 10.71 1.84 7.95
N GLY A 30 11.43 1.44 6.89
CA GLY A 30 11.79 2.31 5.78
C GLY A 30 10.72 2.34 4.68
N LEU A 31 10.42 3.52 4.13
CA LEU A 31 9.47 3.70 3.03
C LEU A 31 10.10 4.44 1.87
N ASP A 32 10.25 3.77 0.72
CA ASP A 32 10.53 4.42 -0.57
C ASP A 32 9.22 4.53 -1.35
N MET A 33 8.62 5.72 -1.39
CA MET A 33 7.29 5.92 -1.98
C MET A 33 7.24 5.64 -3.47
N ARG A 34 8.27 6.07 -4.21
CA ARG A 34 8.30 5.84 -5.65
C ARG A 34 8.35 4.34 -5.92
N TYR A 35 9.21 3.62 -5.20
CA TYR A 35 9.29 2.16 -5.36
C TYR A 35 8.02 1.45 -4.87
N LEU A 36 7.39 1.95 -3.80
CA LEU A 36 6.10 1.47 -3.33
C LEU A 36 5.04 1.54 -4.44
N GLU A 37 4.85 2.71 -5.03
CA GLU A 37 3.84 2.92 -6.07
C GLU A 37 4.15 2.14 -7.34
N GLN A 38 5.40 2.18 -7.81
CA GLN A 38 5.81 1.59 -9.09
C GLN A 38 5.87 0.05 -9.08
N PHE A 39 6.22 -0.57 -7.96
CA PHE A 39 6.57 -1.99 -7.97
C PHE A 39 5.95 -2.83 -6.85
N ILE A 40 5.67 -2.24 -5.68
CA ILE A 40 5.15 -3.01 -4.55
C ILE A 40 3.62 -3.06 -4.61
N LEU A 41 2.94 -1.91 -4.69
CA LEU A 41 1.48 -1.88 -4.75
C LEU A 41 0.91 -2.68 -5.94
N PRO A 42 1.46 -2.59 -7.17
CA PRO A 42 0.98 -3.40 -8.30
C PRO A 42 1.03 -4.91 -8.05
N ALA A 43 1.96 -5.38 -7.21
CA ALA A 43 2.06 -6.79 -6.87
C ALA A 43 0.81 -7.33 -6.15
N PHE A 44 0.05 -6.46 -5.50
CA PHE A 44 -1.20 -6.82 -4.83
C PHE A 44 -2.39 -6.89 -5.80
N PHE A 45 -2.26 -6.34 -7.02
CA PHE A 45 -3.32 -6.29 -8.02
C PHE A 45 -2.91 -7.02 -9.32
N PRO A 46 -2.57 -8.32 -9.23
CA PRO A 46 -1.96 -9.06 -10.35
C PRO A 46 -2.87 -9.24 -11.56
N HIS A 47 -4.18 -9.03 -11.42
CA HIS A 47 -5.14 -9.10 -12.52
C HIS A 47 -5.06 -7.89 -13.45
N LEU A 48 -4.45 -6.80 -13.01
CA LEU A 48 -4.26 -5.58 -13.82
C LEU A 48 -3.13 -5.73 -14.85
N GLY A 49 -2.32 -6.79 -14.76
CA GLY A 49 -1.15 -6.99 -15.60
C GLY A 49 0.04 -6.12 -15.19
N GLU A 50 1.08 -6.13 -16.02
CA GLU A 50 2.21 -5.20 -15.90
C GLU A 50 1.89 -3.96 -16.74
N GLY A 51 2.12 -2.77 -16.17
CA GLY A 51 2.04 -1.53 -16.94
C GLY A 51 3.22 -1.35 -17.91
N PRO A 52 3.25 -0.24 -18.65
CA PRO A 52 4.41 0.18 -19.44
C PRO A 52 5.70 0.22 -18.61
N ALA A 53 6.85 0.05 -19.26
CA ALA A 53 8.13 -0.08 -18.55
C ALA A 53 8.54 1.20 -17.79
N ASP A 54 8.16 2.36 -18.33
CA ASP A 54 8.37 3.69 -17.76
C ASP A 54 7.34 4.05 -16.67
N GLU A 55 6.10 3.56 -16.80
CA GLU A 55 4.98 3.79 -15.88
C GLU A 55 4.30 2.49 -15.39
N PRO A 56 5.01 1.62 -14.66
CA PRO A 56 4.51 0.29 -14.29
C PRO A 56 3.29 0.31 -13.35
N HIS A 57 3.03 1.44 -12.66
CA HIS A 57 1.89 1.63 -11.76
C HIS A 57 0.63 2.16 -12.45
N LEU A 58 0.70 2.48 -13.73
CA LEU A 58 -0.38 3.12 -14.49
C LEU A 58 -1.70 2.33 -14.42
N PRO A 59 -1.74 1.00 -14.65
CA PRO A 59 -2.98 0.23 -14.54
C PRO A 59 -3.59 0.29 -13.13
N LEU A 60 -2.73 0.31 -12.11
CA LEU A 60 -3.17 0.42 -10.72
C LEU A 60 -3.74 1.81 -10.42
N PHE A 61 -3.15 2.87 -10.96
CA PHE A 61 -3.70 4.22 -10.80
C PHE A 61 -5.14 4.26 -11.33
N GLU A 62 -5.36 3.84 -12.58
CA GLU A 62 -6.69 3.90 -13.20
C GLU A 62 -7.70 3.04 -12.44
N TYR A 63 -7.27 1.86 -12.00
CA TYR A 63 -8.08 1.01 -11.15
C TYR A 63 -8.50 1.72 -9.86
N LEU A 64 -7.58 2.39 -9.16
CA LEU A 64 -7.88 3.07 -7.89
C LEU A 64 -8.73 4.34 -8.05
N GLU A 65 -8.71 4.98 -9.21
CA GLU A 65 -9.60 6.10 -9.53
C GLU A 65 -11.05 5.65 -9.65
N GLU A 66 -11.28 4.53 -10.33
CA GLU A 66 -12.61 3.96 -10.52
C GLU A 66 -13.10 3.15 -9.34
N THR A 67 -12.17 2.47 -8.69
CA THR A 67 -12.42 1.50 -7.62
C THR A 67 -11.57 1.92 -6.43
N PRO A 68 -12.07 2.82 -5.58
CA PRO A 68 -11.31 3.43 -4.49
C PRO A 68 -11.08 2.41 -3.36
N VAL A 69 -10.16 1.47 -3.59
CA VAL A 69 -9.72 0.50 -2.59
C VAL A 69 -8.97 1.27 -1.50
N PRO A 70 -9.43 1.25 -0.24
CA PRO A 70 -8.70 1.87 0.85
C PRO A 70 -7.37 1.15 1.08
N ILE A 71 -6.28 1.88 0.89
CA ILE A 71 -4.90 1.43 1.14
C ILE A 71 -4.30 2.34 2.20
N SER A 72 -3.75 1.78 3.27
CA SER A 72 -3.06 2.51 4.34
C SER A 72 -1.64 1.98 4.53
N VAL A 73 -0.67 2.89 4.62
CA VAL A 73 0.75 2.56 4.81
C VAL A 73 1.26 3.26 6.07
N TYR A 74 1.59 2.46 7.08
CA TYR A 74 2.24 2.93 8.31
C TYR A 74 3.75 2.79 8.17
N TYR A 75 4.50 3.81 8.57
CA TYR A 75 5.96 3.77 8.45
C TYR A 75 6.64 4.54 9.57
N ASP A 76 7.92 4.25 9.85
CA ASP A 76 8.69 5.06 10.80
C ASP A 76 8.92 6.44 10.19
N ALA A 77 8.43 7.46 10.88
CA ALA A 77 8.46 8.82 10.35
C ALA A 77 9.90 9.37 10.17
N ASN A 78 10.91 8.77 10.82
CA ASN A 78 12.32 9.10 10.62
C ASN A 78 12.98 8.35 9.45
N ASN A 79 12.26 7.46 8.77
CA ASN A 79 12.82 6.57 7.75
C ASN A 79 12.06 6.67 6.41
N LEU A 80 11.80 7.89 6.00
CA LEU A 80 11.31 8.18 4.65
C LEU A 80 12.48 8.27 3.67
N LEU A 81 12.40 7.51 2.57
CA LEU A 81 13.50 7.26 1.66
C LEU A 81 13.16 7.65 0.22
N GLN A 82 14.20 7.97 -0.55
CA GLN A 82 14.17 8.08 -2.00
C GLN A 82 15.41 7.40 -2.58
N ASN A 83 15.19 6.42 -3.46
CA ASN A 83 16.28 5.63 -4.05
C ASN A 83 17.20 5.00 -2.98
N GLU A 84 16.61 4.43 -1.93
CA GLU A 84 17.31 3.81 -0.80
C GLU A 84 18.16 4.78 0.06
N GLN A 85 18.01 6.10 -0.12
CA GLN A 85 18.68 7.12 0.70
C GLN A 85 17.66 7.91 1.53
N PRO A 86 18.00 8.36 2.75
CA PRO A 86 17.17 9.30 3.50
C PRO A 86 16.90 10.55 2.68
N LEU A 87 15.65 11.02 2.69
CA LEU A 87 15.29 12.29 2.03
C LEU A 87 16.03 13.44 2.69
N SER A 88 16.64 14.29 1.87
CA SER A 88 17.08 15.61 2.27
C SER A 88 15.88 16.53 2.44
N VAL A 89 15.98 17.51 3.33
CA VAL A 89 14.88 18.42 3.67
C VAL A 89 14.42 19.30 2.50
N ASN A 90 15.20 19.35 1.42
CA ASN A 90 14.87 20.08 0.19
C ASN A 90 14.24 19.20 -0.89
N ASP A 91 14.14 17.89 -0.65
CA ASP A 91 13.61 16.96 -1.63
C ASP A 91 12.09 17.09 -1.75
N THR A 92 11.60 16.96 -2.98
CA THR A 92 10.18 16.86 -3.28
C THR A 92 9.80 15.40 -3.44
N VAL A 93 8.58 15.09 -3.01
CA VAL A 93 8.04 13.74 -3.06
C VAL A 93 6.83 13.78 -3.96
N ILE A 94 6.78 12.91 -4.95
CA ILE A 94 5.60 12.76 -5.79
C ILE A 94 4.87 11.50 -5.33
N LYS A 95 3.56 11.61 -5.15
CA LYS A 95 2.67 10.52 -4.78
C LYS A 95 1.44 10.56 -5.68
N GLU A 96 1.42 9.67 -6.67
CA GLU A 96 0.41 9.66 -7.71
C GLU A 96 -0.79 8.82 -7.28
N LEU A 97 -0.55 7.67 -6.63
CA LEU A 97 -1.60 6.71 -6.27
C LEU A 97 -2.44 7.17 -5.06
N ARG A 98 -3.67 6.63 -5.00
CA ARG A 98 -4.65 6.90 -3.93
C ARG A 98 -4.48 5.95 -2.74
N TRP A 99 -3.54 6.27 -1.85
CA TRP A 99 -3.36 5.57 -0.58
C TRP A 99 -3.14 6.55 0.58
N GLN A 100 -3.36 6.14 1.82
CA GLN A 100 -3.15 6.95 3.02
C GLN A 100 -1.77 6.66 3.63
N ALA A 101 -0.96 7.70 3.82
CA ALA A 101 0.30 7.59 4.55
C ALA A 101 0.06 7.88 6.03
N HIS A 102 0.56 7.03 6.92
CA HIS A 102 0.44 7.17 8.38
C HIS A 102 1.84 7.17 9.01
N PRO A 103 2.52 8.33 9.08
CA PRO A 103 3.81 8.43 9.77
C PRO A 103 3.66 8.07 11.26
N VAL A 104 4.53 7.19 11.76
CA VAL A 104 4.56 6.80 13.17
C VAL A 104 5.84 7.32 13.82
N ALA A 105 5.67 8.24 14.78
CA ALA A 105 6.77 8.74 15.60
C ALA A 105 6.73 8.09 16.99
N MET A 106 7.72 7.23 17.26
CA MET A 106 7.86 6.55 18.55
C MET A 106 8.55 7.45 19.57
N ALA A 107 8.16 7.36 20.85
CA ALA A 107 8.82 8.09 21.93
C ALA A 107 10.19 7.49 22.30
N THR A 108 10.34 6.18 22.09
CA THR A 108 11.58 5.42 22.27
C THR A 108 11.64 4.34 21.19
N GLY A 109 12.85 4.05 20.71
CA GLY A 109 13.07 3.07 19.65
C GLY A 109 12.45 3.48 18.31
N CYS A 110 12.26 2.49 17.42
CA CYS A 110 11.72 2.70 16.08
C CYS A 110 10.38 1.98 15.86
N PHE A 111 9.58 2.48 14.92
CA PHE A 111 8.45 1.75 14.37
C PHE A 111 8.97 0.76 13.32
N HIS A 112 9.19 -0.48 13.73
CA HIS A 112 9.85 -1.49 12.91
C HIS A 112 8.96 -2.64 12.36
N PRO A 113 7.62 -2.73 12.59
CA PRO A 113 6.86 -3.86 12.09
C PRO A 113 6.75 -3.82 10.56
N LYS A 114 6.82 -4.99 9.93
CA LYS A 114 6.74 -5.16 8.47
C LYS A 114 5.62 -6.14 8.15
N LEU A 115 4.40 -5.60 8.15
CA LEU A 115 3.15 -6.35 8.07
C LEU A 115 2.42 -6.07 6.78
N ILE A 116 1.71 -7.09 6.32
CA ILE A 116 0.70 -7.02 5.27
C ILE A 116 -0.59 -7.49 5.92
N LEU A 117 -1.64 -6.67 5.89
CA LEU A 117 -2.97 -7.06 6.31
C LEU A 117 -3.94 -6.67 5.21
N ALA A 118 -4.51 -7.67 4.52
CA ALA A 118 -5.37 -7.45 3.38
C ALA A 118 -6.72 -8.13 3.59
N LEU A 119 -7.81 -7.40 3.33
CA LEU A 119 -9.15 -7.97 3.18
C LEU A 119 -9.40 -8.20 1.70
N LEU A 120 -9.82 -9.40 1.33
CA LEU A 120 -10.15 -9.77 -0.04
C LEU A 120 -11.52 -10.42 -0.13
N ARG A 121 -12.11 -10.36 -1.32
CA ARG A 121 -13.26 -11.16 -1.73
C ARG A 121 -12.84 -12.23 -2.71
N GLN A 122 -13.06 -13.49 -2.33
CA GLN A 122 -12.78 -14.63 -3.19
C GLN A 122 -13.84 -14.77 -4.29
N THR A 123 -13.41 -14.62 -5.54
CA THR A 123 -14.24 -14.93 -6.72
C THR A 123 -14.21 -16.43 -7.02
N PRO A 124 -15.33 -17.07 -7.40
CA PRO A 124 -16.65 -16.49 -7.69
C PRO A 124 -17.63 -16.49 -6.50
N ASN A 125 -17.25 -17.05 -5.35
CA ASN A 125 -18.18 -17.30 -4.23
C ASN A 125 -18.44 -16.06 -3.35
N ASP A 126 -17.77 -14.96 -3.63
CA ASP A 126 -17.89 -13.67 -2.92
C ASP A 126 -17.54 -13.74 -1.41
N LEU A 127 -16.69 -14.70 -1.03
CA LEU A 127 -16.37 -14.98 0.36
C LEU A 127 -15.26 -14.05 0.88
N PRO A 128 -15.46 -13.37 2.03
CA PRO A 128 -14.45 -12.49 2.60
C PRO A 128 -13.33 -13.30 3.26
N VAL A 129 -12.09 -12.92 2.98
CA VAL A 129 -10.89 -13.52 3.58
C VAL A 129 -9.91 -12.43 4.03
N ILE A 130 -9.21 -12.68 5.13
CA ILE A 130 -8.10 -11.84 5.57
C ILE A 130 -6.79 -12.56 5.32
N ILE A 131 -5.86 -11.91 4.63
CA ILE A 131 -4.47 -12.35 4.54
C ILE A 131 -3.65 -11.53 5.54
N VAL A 132 -2.92 -12.21 6.41
CA VAL A 132 -1.89 -11.60 7.26
C VAL A 132 -0.51 -12.09 6.82
N GLY A 133 0.34 -11.15 6.45
CA GLY A 133 1.74 -11.36 6.13
C GLY A 133 2.64 -10.67 7.15
N CYS A 134 3.73 -11.31 7.53
CA CYS A 134 4.77 -10.70 8.35
C CYS A 134 6.14 -11.08 7.80
N GLY A 135 7.06 -10.12 7.68
CA GLY A 135 8.37 -10.39 7.11
C GLY A 135 9.46 -9.44 7.57
N SER A 136 10.60 -9.53 6.91
CA SER A 136 11.80 -8.74 7.22
C SER A 136 12.07 -7.59 6.24
N ALA A 137 11.31 -7.54 5.13
CA ALA A 137 11.45 -6.57 4.05
C ALA A 137 10.82 -5.21 4.37
N ASN A 138 11.60 -4.14 4.26
CA ASN A 138 11.07 -2.77 4.18
C ASN A 138 10.36 -2.55 2.84
N LEU A 139 9.46 -1.58 2.75
CA LEU A 139 8.82 -1.12 1.50
C LEU A 139 9.81 -0.32 0.63
N THR A 140 10.87 -0.98 0.20
CA THR A 140 11.99 -0.43 -0.59
C THR A 140 12.45 -1.44 -1.63
N ARG A 141 13.26 -0.97 -2.60
CA ARG A 141 13.89 -1.83 -3.60
C ARG A 141 14.79 -2.89 -2.97
N ALA A 142 15.56 -2.52 -1.95
CA ALA A 142 16.41 -3.44 -1.21
C ALA A 142 15.58 -4.60 -0.64
N GLY A 143 14.48 -4.31 0.07
CA GLY A 143 13.63 -5.33 0.68
C GLY A 143 12.87 -6.20 -0.32
N TRP A 144 12.33 -5.63 -1.40
CA TRP A 144 11.42 -6.39 -2.27
C TRP A 144 12.09 -7.03 -3.50
N ALA A 145 13.31 -6.63 -3.85
CA ALA A 145 13.97 -7.12 -5.07
C ALA A 145 15.46 -7.51 -4.93
N LYS A 146 16.20 -6.97 -3.95
CA LYS A 146 17.66 -7.23 -3.85
C LYS A 146 18.04 -8.21 -2.76
N ASN A 147 17.57 -7.99 -1.55
CA ASN A 147 17.94 -8.76 -0.37
C ASN A 147 17.31 -10.15 -0.39
N LEU A 148 17.94 -11.09 0.32
CA LEU A 148 17.28 -12.34 0.68
C LEU A 148 16.54 -12.11 2.00
N GLU A 149 15.23 -11.96 1.88
CA GLU A 149 14.30 -11.69 2.97
C GLU A 149 13.49 -12.95 3.32
N ALA A 150 12.82 -12.93 4.47
CA ALA A 150 11.79 -13.91 4.82
C ALA A 150 10.45 -13.21 4.98
N CYS A 151 9.39 -13.87 4.52
CA CYS A 151 8.02 -13.44 4.74
C CYS A 151 7.14 -14.68 4.92
N ALA A 152 6.28 -14.65 5.93
CA ALA A 152 5.29 -15.68 6.19
C ALA A 152 3.89 -15.11 6.01
N PHE A 153 2.98 -15.92 5.49
CA PHE A 153 1.59 -15.57 5.23
C PHE A 153 0.67 -16.58 5.87
N GLU A 154 -0.43 -16.10 6.45
CA GLU A 154 -1.57 -16.90 6.90
C GLU A 154 -2.85 -16.33 6.31
N VAL A 155 -3.81 -17.20 6.02
CA VAL A 155 -5.11 -16.83 5.45
C VAL A 155 -6.20 -17.20 6.45
N LEU A 156 -6.99 -16.21 6.87
CA LEU A 156 -8.18 -16.40 7.68
C LEU A 156 -9.41 -16.33 6.78
N ASP A 157 -10.11 -17.46 6.67
CA ASP A 157 -11.43 -17.49 6.03
C ASP A 157 -12.48 -16.95 7.01
N LEU A 158 -13.19 -15.88 6.64
CA LEU A 158 -14.21 -15.29 7.48
C LEU A 158 -15.60 -15.94 7.27
N SER A 159 -15.78 -16.68 6.19
CA SER A 159 -17.05 -17.26 5.77
C SER A 159 -17.37 -18.59 6.47
N HIS A 160 -16.37 -19.46 6.59
CA HIS A 160 -16.52 -20.81 7.13
C HIS A 160 -15.44 -21.03 8.21
N ASP A 161 -15.86 -21.41 9.41
CA ASP A 161 -14.95 -21.89 10.48
C ASP A 161 -13.99 -20.88 11.13
N LEU A 162 -14.24 -19.56 11.05
CA LEU A 162 -13.56 -18.64 11.97
C LEU A 162 -14.00 -18.95 13.41
N ASP A 163 -13.24 -19.79 14.10
CA ASP A 163 -13.42 -20.05 15.51
C ASP A 163 -13.21 -18.72 16.25
N ILE A 164 -14.17 -18.32 17.07
CA ILE A 164 -14.05 -17.16 17.97
C ILE A 164 -12.81 -17.30 18.88
N ARG A 165 -12.30 -18.53 19.05
CA ARG A 165 -11.06 -18.84 19.77
C ARG A 165 -9.81 -18.90 18.89
N SER A 166 -9.88 -18.50 17.61
CA SER A 166 -8.71 -18.35 16.76
C SER A 166 -7.78 -17.32 17.41
N GLY A 167 -6.68 -17.81 17.99
CA GLY A 167 -5.69 -16.95 18.63
C GLY A 167 -5.19 -15.86 17.68
N LEU A 168 -5.03 -16.19 16.39
CA LEU A 168 -4.63 -15.24 15.37
C LEU A 168 -5.67 -14.14 15.12
N ALA A 169 -6.97 -14.47 15.08
CA ALA A 169 -8.01 -13.46 14.89
C ALA A 169 -8.04 -12.47 16.06
N VAL A 170 -7.86 -12.96 17.29
CA VAL A 170 -7.72 -12.13 18.50
C VAL A 170 -6.46 -11.27 18.42
N ASP A 171 -5.33 -11.85 18.04
CA ASP A 171 -4.07 -11.10 17.88
C ASP A 171 -4.23 -9.99 16.81
N ILE A 172 -4.93 -10.25 15.70
CA ILE A 172 -5.22 -9.25 14.64
C ILE A 172 -6.11 -8.12 15.17
N LEU A 173 -7.16 -8.42 15.96
CA LEU A 173 -7.97 -7.36 16.58
C LEU A 173 -7.14 -6.45 17.49
N HIS A 174 -6.24 -7.05 18.27
CA HIS A 174 -5.33 -6.28 19.11
C HIS A 174 -4.33 -5.45 18.30
N LEU A 175 -3.80 -6.01 17.20
CA LEU A 175 -2.95 -5.27 16.26
C LEU A 175 -3.71 -4.08 15.68
N ILE A 176 -4.93 -4.29 15.21
CA ILE A 176 -5.79 -3.23 14.65
C ILE A 176 -5.95 -2.11 15.68
N LYS A 177 -6.29 -2.45 16.93
CA LYS A 177 -6.41 -1.45 18.00
C LYS A 177 -5.11 -0.68 18.24
N GLN A 178 -3.96 -1.35 18.19
CA GLN A 178 -2.66 -0.69 18.32
C GLN A 178 -2.37 0.24 17.14
N LEU A 179 -2.60 -0.20 15.90
CA LEU A 179 -2.40 0.64 14.71
C LEU A 179 -3.36 1.84 14.69
N SER A 180 -4.61 1.66 15.12
CA SER A 180 -5.57 2.75 15.30
C SER A 180 -5.14 3.77 16.34
N SER A 181 -4.28 3.39 17.31
CA SER A 181 -3.73 4.34 18.27
C SER A 181 -2.65 5.25 17.69
N TYR A 182 -2.03 4.86 16.57
CA TYR A 182 -1.12 5.71 15.82
C TYR A 182 -1.87 6.60 14.81
N SER A 183 -2.96 6.10 14.23
CA SER A 183 -3.83 6.89 13.36
C SER A 183 -5.24 6.31 13.34
N SER A 184 -6.20 7.06 13.89
CA SER A 184 -7.62 6.67 13.92
C SER A 184 -8.32 6.81 12.57
N GLU A 185 -7.64 7.39 11.58
CA GLU A 185 -8.22 7.87 10.31
C GLU A 185 -7.97 6.90 9.15
N SER A 186 -7.43 5.72 9.45
CA SER A 186 -7.13 4.69 8.46
C SER A 186 -8.40 3.98 8.02
N THR A 187 -8.87 4.30 6.81
CA THR A 187 -10.09 3.73 6.24
C THR A 187 -9.92 2.23 5.96
N ALA A 188 -8.72 1.82 5.52
CA ALA A 188 -8.39 0.42 5.28
C ALA A 188 -8.48 -0.40 6.57
N LEU A 189 -7.93 0.13 7.66
CA LEU A 189 -7.92 -0.54 8.95
C LEU A 189 -9.33 -0.64 9.55
N ALA A 190 -10.13 0.43 9.42
CA ALA A 190 -11.53 0.43 9.84
C ALA A 190 -12.34 -0.62 9.08
N ARG A 191 -12.14 -0.74 7.75
CA ARG A 191 -12.82 -1.74 6.92
C ARG A 191 -12.46 -3.17 7.31
N ILE A 192 -11.18 -3.45 7.54
CA ILE A 192 -10.73 -4.77 8.01
C ILE A 192 -11.31 -5.08 9.41
N ALA A 193 -11.35 -4.09 10.30
CA ALA A 193 -11.92 -4.24 11.64
C ALA A 193 -13.41 -4.57 11.60
N GLU A 194 -14.17 -3.88 10.75
CA GLU A 194 -15.60 -4.11 10.53
C GLU A 194 -15.87 -5.54 10.03
N ALA A 195 -15.14 -5.97 8.99
CA ALA A 195 -15.28 -7.32 8.43
C ALA A 195 -14.98 -8.41 9.46
N LEU A 196 -13.92 -8.23 10.25
CA LEU A 196 -13.53 -9.17 11.30
C LEU A 196 -14.55 -9.19 12.44
N ALA A 197 -15.06 -8.03 12.86
CA ALA A 197 -16.08 -7.92 13.90
C ALA A 197 -17.41 -8.58 13.47
N ALA A 198 -17.83 -8.37 12.21
CA ALA A 198 -19.00 -9.03 11.63
C ALA A 198 -18.85 -10.56 11.62
N ALA A 199 -17.67 -11.06 11.23
CA ALA A 199 -17.38 -12.50 11.20
C ALA A 199 -17.42 -13.15 12.60
N LEU A 200 -16.93 -12.44 13.63
CA LEU A 200 -16.89 -12.91 15.02
C LEU A 200 -18.24 -12.79 15.75
N SER A 201 -19.15 -11.94 15.28
CA SER A 201 -20.45 -11.71 15.93
C SER A 201 -21.51 -12.76 15.59
N ASN A 202 -21.21 -13.74 14.73
CA ASN A 202 -22.18 -14.73 14.27
C ASN A 202 -22.38 -15.88 15.29
N PRO A 203 -23.53 -15.95 15.99
CA PRO A 203 -23.74 -16.90 17.10
C PRO A 203 -23.97 -18.35 16.64
N ASN A 204 -24.18 -18.60 15.35
CA ASN A 204 -24.54 -19.91 14.81
C ASN A 204 -23.34 -20.80 14.43
N LYS A 205 -22.10 -20.35 14.64
CA LYS A 205 -20.90 -21.11 14.26
C LYS A 205 -20.54 -22.12 15.35
N THR A 206 -20.65 -23.42 15.06
CA THR A 206 -20.28 -24.50 15.98
C THR A 206 -18.77 -24.67 16.06
N HIS A 207 -18.25 -24.80 17.28
CA HIS A 207 -16.82 -24.92 17.57
C HIS A 207 -16.24 -26.24 17.06
N THR A 208 -15.38 -26.20 16.05
CA THR A 208 -14.51 -27.33 15.70
C THR A 208 -13.07 -26.98 16.04
N HIS A 209 -12.61 -27.46 17.20
CA HIS A 209 -11.20 -27.40 17.62
C HIS A 209 -10.36 -28.32 16.73
N ASN A 210 -9.88 -27.83 15.60
CA ASN A 210 -8.79 -28.50 14.89
C ASN A 210 -7.46 -27.92 15.36
N ASN A 211 -7.00 -28.42 16.51
CA ASN A 211 -5.77 -28.02 17.24
C ASN A 211 -4.45 -28.13 16.44
N LYS A 212 -4.49 -28.39 15.13
CA LYS A 212 -3.33 -28.71 14.30
C LYS A 212 -2.60 -27.50 13.71
N HIS A 213 -3.24 -26.33 13.66
CA HIS A 213 -2.62 -25.10 13.16
C HIS A 213 -2.82 -23.96 14.16
N ARG A 214 -1.75 -23.57 14.84
CA ARG A 214 -1.72 -22.45 15.81
C ARG A 214 -0.87 -21.32 15.26
N ALA A 215 -1.32 -20.71 14.17
CA ALA A 215 -0.76 -19.42 13.78
C ALA A 215 -1.09 -18.39 14.87
N ARG A 216 -0.11 -17.57 15.24
CA ARG A 216 -0.20 -16.51 16.25
C ARG A 216 0.60 -15.31 15.77
N LEU A 217 0.24 -14.12 16.23
CA LEU A 217 0.92 -12.89 15.86
C LEU A 217 1.43 -12.18 17.12
N TRP A 218 2.74 -11.99 17.18
CA TRP A 218 3.39 -11.14 18.18
C TRP A 218 3.69 -9.79 17.57
N PHE A 219 3.47 -8.71 18.32
CA PHE A 219 3.79 -7.35 17.91
C PHE A 219 4.11 -6.43 19.11
N GLY A 220 4.68 -7.03 20.17
CA GLY A 220 4.96 -6.33 21.43
C GLY A 220 3.72 -6.05 22.28
N GLN A 221 2.62 -6.78 22.03
CA GLN A 221 1.39 -6.60 22.79
C GLN A 221 1.62 -6.76 24.30
N GLU A 222 0.93 -5.94 25.09
CA GLU A 222 1.01 -5.96 26.56
C GLU A 222 2.42 -5.68 27.13
N ASN A 223 3.33 -5.11 26.33
CA ASN A 223 4.73 -4.86 26.69
C ASN A 223 5.51 -6.15 27.05
N ASP A 224 5.12 -7.28 26.46
CA ASP A 224 5.83 -8.53 26.60
C ASP A 224 6.94 -8.65 25.56
N ASN A 225 8.14 -8.99 26.03
CA ASN A 225 9.21 -9.44 25.15
C ASN A 225 8.82 -10.75 24.45
N LEU A 226 9.42 -10.99 23.28
CA LEU A 226 9.08 -12.13 22.43
C LEU A 226 9.13 -13.47 23.19
N HIS A 227 10.16 -13.69 24.01
CA HIS A 227 10.29 -14.90 24.82
C HIS A 227 9.18 -15.06 25.86
N ALA A 228 8.87 -14.00 26.61
CA ALA A 228 7.82 -14.01 27.63
C ALA A 228 6.46 -14.32 27.01
N TRP A 229 6.16 -13.70 25.87
CA TRP A 229 4.94 -13.95 25.12
C TRP A 229 4.88 -15.40 24.62
N LEU A 230 5.92 -15.91 23.95
CA LEU A 230 5.97 -17.30 23.47
C LEU A 230 5.74 -18.33 24.60
N ASN A 231 6.29 -18.07 25.78
CA ASN A 231 6.11 -18.92 26.96
C ASN A 231 4.67 -18.83 27.51
N ARG A 232 4.11 -17.63 27.61
CA ARG A 232 2.73 -17.39 28.08
C ARG A 232 1.70 -18.06 27.17
N GLU A 233 1.88 -17.94 25.86
CA GLU A 233 1.01 -18.61 24.87
C GLU A 233 1.26 -20.14 24.78
N GLY A 234 2.21 -20.66 25.57
CA GLY A 234 2.53 -22.08 25.66
C GLY A 234 3.23 -22.64 24.42
N LEU A 235 3.70 -21.79 23.51
CA LEU A 235 4.33 -22.20 22.25
C LEU A 235 5.70 -22.86 22.46
N LEU A 236 6.39 -22.54 23.56
CA LEU A 236 7.65 -23.19 23.94
C LEU A 236 7.47 -24.47 24.77
N ASN A 237 6.25 -24.80 25.23
CA ASN A 237 6.01 -25.98 26.05
C ASN A 237 6.31 -27.27 25.29
N GLU A 238 6.00 -27.32 24.00
CA GLU A 238 6.27 -28.47 23.13
C GLU A 238 7.77 -28.66 22.86
N THR A 239 8.51 -27.55 22.80
CA THR A 239 9.96 -27.56 22.59
C THR A 239 10.75 -27.98 23.85
N SER A 240 10.16 -27.84 25.03
CA SER A 240 10.80 -28.14 26.32
C SER A 240 10.40 -29.48 26.91
N ASN A 241 9.19 -29.97 26.63
CA ASN A 241 8.71 -31.27 27.06
C ASN A 241 9.18 -32.37 26.09
N ASN A 242 10.40 -32.86 26.31
CA ASN A 242 11.10 -33.86 25.50
C ASN A 242 10.51 -35.28 25.63
N THR A 243 9.18 -35.42 25.55
CA THR A 243 8.44 -36.67 25.79
C THR A 243 8.57 -37.65 24.63
N SER A 244 8.85 -37.18 23.41
CA SER A 244 9.04 -38.03 22.22
C SER A 244 10.47 -38.57 22.07
N GLY A 245 11.43 -38.08 22.85
CA GLY A 245 12.84 -38.42 22.72
C GLY A 245 13.58 -37.69 21.59
N ASP A 246 12.89 -36.83 20.83
CA ASP A 246 13.48 -36.02 19.77
C ASP A 246 14.06 -34.72 20.32
N GLU A 247 15.36 -34.54 20.14
CA GLU A 247 16.05 -33.33 20.59
C GLU A 247 15.74 -32.15 19.66
N TRP A 248 15.10 -31.13 20.22
CA TRP A 248 14.88 -29.84 19.55
C TRP A 248 16.20 -29.06 19.39
N ALA A 249 16.28 -28.30 18.30
CA ALA A 249 17.34 -27.37 17.94
C ALA A 249 16.74 -26.02 17.53
N LEU A 250 17.57 -24.99 17.43
CA LEU A 250 17.22 -23.65 17.02
C LEU A 250 18.17 -23.17 15.92
N ASP A 251 17.63 -22.85 14.74
CA ASP A 251 18.35 -22.08 13.72
C ASP A 251 17.89 -20.61 13.79
N ILE A 252 18.84 -19.68 13.72
CA ILE A 252 18.58 -18.23 13.72
C ILE A 252 19.16 -17.63 12.46
N LEU A 253 18.29 -17.07 11.61
CA LEU A 253 18.69 -16.19 10.53
C LEU A 253 18.43 -14.77 10.99
N SER A 254 19.48 -13.97 11.13
CA SER A 254 19.38 -12.55 11.46
C SER A 254 20.56 -11.81 10.84
N PRO A 255 20.33 -10.62 10.23
CA PRO A 255 21.43 -9.77 9.77
C PRO A 255 22.20 -9.16 10.94
N TYR A 256 21.52 -8.93 12.07
CA TYR A 256 22.07 -8.19 13.20
C TYR A 256 21.95 -8.97 14.51
N TYR A 257 22.98 -8.84 15.35
CA TYR A 257 23.08 -9.48 16.66
C TYR A 257 23.57 -8.47 17.70
N GLY A 258 22.94 -8.45 18.87
CA GLY A 258 23.31 -7.54 19.95
C GLY A 258 24.53 -8.02 20.75
N GLU A 259 25.26 -7.07 21.33
CA GLU A 259 26.35 -7.36 22.31
C GLU A 259 25.82 -8.09 23.56
N ARG A 260 24.52 -7.99 23.81
CA ARG A 260 23.80 -8.78 24.79
C ARG A 260 22.85 -9.74 24.07
N PRO A 261 23.04 -11.07 24.18
CA PRO A 261 22.11 -12.04 23.63
C PRO A 261 20.72 -11.86 24.24
N PRO A 262 19.64 -11.85 23.42
CA PRO A 262 18.29 -11.71 23.94
C PRO A 262 17.91 -12.91 24.82
N THR A 263 16.90 -12.71 25.67
CA THR A 263 16.35 -13.68 26.61
C THR A 263 15.90 -14.96 25.93
N LEU A 264 15.32 -14.89 24.73
CA LEU A 264 14.97 -16.08 23.94
C LEU A 264 16.19 -16.94 23.63
N LEU A 265 17.31 -16.32 23.25
CA LEU A 265 18.54 -17.00 22.90
C LEU A 265 19.22 -17.60 24.13
N THR A 266 19.24 -16.86 25.23
CA THR A 266 19.74 -17.34 26.53
C THR A 266 18.90 -18.52 27.03
N TRP A 267 17.57 -18.45 26.88
CA TRP A 267 16.66 -19.54 27.20
C TRP A 267 16.95 -20.79 26.35
N ALA A 268 17.07 -20.62 25.03
CA ALA A 268 17.35 -21.72 24.11
C ALA A 268 18.70 -22.40 24.42
N ASN A 269 19.74 -21.60 24.67
CA ASN A 269 21.05 -22.11 25.10
C ASN A 269 20.93 -23.03 26.33
N ASN A 270 20.12 -22.63 27.32
CA ASN A 270 19.98 -23.34 28.59
C ASN A 270 19.02 -24.53 28.52
N LYS A 271 18.01 -24.49 27.64
CA LYS A 271 16.93 -25.50 27.59
C LYS A 271 17.12 -26.55 26.52
N LEU A 272 17.73 -26.21 25.39
CA LEU A 272 17.98 -27.15 24.28
C LEU A 272 19.29 -27.93 24.46
N VAL A 273 19.76 -28.13 25.69
CA VAL A 273 21.04 -28.81 25.94
C VAL A 273 20.89 -30.29 25.64
N ALA A 274 21.76 -30.82 24.75
CA ALA A 274 21.82 -32.25 24.46
C ALA A 274 22.08 -33.04 25.75
N LYS A 275 21.48 -34.24 25.87
CA LYS A 275 21.88 -35.16 26.94
C LYS A 275 23.40 -35.36 26.82
N ARG A 276 24.16 -34.94 27.84
CA ARG A 276 25.63 -34.91 27.83
C ARG A 276 26.18 -36.31 27.52
N HIS A 277 26.40 -36.62 26.25
CA HIS A 277 27.33 -37.65 25.84
C HIS A 277 28.71 -36.99 25.83
N PRO A 278 29.62 -37.33 26.75
CA PRO A 278 30.87 -36.59 26.97
C PRO A 278 31.80 -36.53 25.75
N ASN A 279 31.54 -37.32 24.71
CA ASN A 279 32.42 -37.47 23.55
C ASN A 279 31.84 -36.92 22.24
N ASN A 280 30.62 -36.36 22.21
CA ASN A 280 30.01 -35.88 20.96
C ASN A 280 29.03 -34.72 21.19
N PHE A 281 29.54 -33.61 21.75
CA PHE A 281 28.74 -32.41 21.93
C PHE A 281 28.52 -31.73 20.58
N GLN A 282 27.26 -31.68 20.13
CA GLN A 282 26.85 -30.86 18.99
C GLN A 282 25.96 -29.72 19.51
N PRO A 283 26.37 -28.45 19.30
CA PRO A 283 25.55 -27.29 19.63
C PRO A 283 24.16 -27.41 19.00
N LYS A 284 23.12 -27.14 19.78
CA LYS A 284 21.72 -27.19 19.33
C LYS A 284 21.19 -25.84 18.89
N VAL A 285 21.97 -24.77 19.05
CA VAL A 285 21.62 -23.44 18.57
C VAL A 285 22.63 -23.00 17.51
N ALA A 286 22.18 -22.79 16.28
CA ALA A 286 22.98 -22.31 15.18
C ALA A 286 22.55 -20.89 14.79
N CYS A 287 23.49 -19.94 14.81
CA CYS A 287 23.29 -18.56 14.38
C CYS A 287 23.94 -18.36 13.01
N PHE A 288 23.20 -17.79 12.05
CA PHE A 288 23.77 -17.34 10.79
C PHE A 288 24.88 -16.33 11.06
N CYS A 289 26.04 -16.49 10.43
CA CYS A 289 27.15 -15.57 10.50
C CYS A 289 27.09 -14.59 9.31
N PRO A 290 26.71 -13.32 9.53
CA PRO A 290 26.71 -12.31 8.47
C PRO A 290 28.14 -12.08 7.97
N GLN A 291 28.34 -12.20 6.66
CA GLN A 291 29.64 -12.05 6.03
C GLN A 291 29.51 -11.31 4.71
N THR A 292 30.39 -10.35 4.49
CA THR A 292 30.55 -9.64 3.22
C THR A 292 32.01 -9.80 2.77
N ASN A 293 32.24 -10.49 1.65
CA ASN A 293 33.58 -10.86 1.18
C ASN A 293 34.36 -11.64 2.26
N GLU A 294 35.55 -11.19 2.65
CA GLU A 294 36.37 -11.81 3.71
C GLU A 294 36.09 -11.27 5.12
N HIS A 295 35.13 -10.35 5.28
CA HIS A 295 34.83 -9.68 6.54
C HIS A 295 33.52 -10.15 7.15
N TYR A 296 33.49 -10.22 8.48
CA TYR A 296 32.29 -10.54 9.24
C TYR A 296 31.53 -9.25 9.56
N ASP A 297 30.24 -9.23 9.24
CA ASP A 297 29.33 -8.11 9.55
C ASP A 297 28.83 -8.21 10.99
N LEU A 298 29.78 -8.36 11.91
CA LEU A 298 29.58 -8.52 13.34
C LEU A 298 30.55 -7.61 14.09
N ASN A 299 30.15 -7.13 15.26
CA ASN A 299 31.03 -6.47 16.22
C ASN A 299 31.80 -7.55 17.02
N PRO A 300 33.11 -7.38 17.29
CA PRO A 300 33.87 -8.28 18.15
C PRO A 300 33.21 -8.60 19.50
N GLU A 301 32.56 -7.63 20.14
CA GLU A 301 31.89 -7.82 21.43
C GLU A 301 30.66 -8.72 21.31
N THR A 302 29.89 -8.61 20.22
CA THR A 302 28.81 -9.55 19.90
C THR A 302 29.35 -10.98 19.76
N VAL A 303 30.46 -11.16 19.06
CA VAL A 303 31.08 -12.49 18.86
C VAL A 303 31.50 -13.07 20.21
N LYS A 304 32.14 -12.28 21.08
CA LYS A 304 32.54 -12.70 22.43
C LYS A 304 31.34 -13.04 23.31
N ALA A 305 30.29 -12.23 23.26
CA ALA A 305 29.09 -12.44 24.05
C ALA A 305 28.38 -13.75 23.68
N LEU A 306 28.24 -14.04 22.38
CA LEU A 306 27.66 -15.30 21.91
C LEU A 306 28.57 -16.50 22.16
N ALA A 307 29.89 -16.35 22.04
CA ALA A 307 30.86 -17.40 22.35
C ALA A 307 30.86 -17.81 23.84
N SER A 308 30.38 -16.94 24.74
CA SER A 308 30.20 -17.27 26.16
C SER A 308 29.06 -18.26 26.42
N LEU A 309 28.19 -18.48 25.44
CA LEU A 309 27.06 -19.41 25.50
C LEU A 309 27.47 -20.78 24.95
N SER A 310 27.50 -21.80 25.81
CA SER A 310 28.11 -23.09 25.53
C SER A 310 27.38 -23.96 24.48
N ASN A 311 26.13 -23.65 24.16
CA ASN A 311 25.29 -24.41 23.22
C ASN A 311 25.03 -23.67 21.89
N ILE A 312 25.80 -22.62 21.61
CA ILE A 312 25.67 -21.81 20.39
C ILE A 312 26.84 -22.08 19.45
N THR A 313 26.56 -22.12 18.16
CA THR A 313 27.56 -22.09 17.10
C THR A 313 27.18 -21.08 16.02
N TRP A 314 28.20 -20.54 15.35
CA TRP A 314 28.02 -19.76 14.13
C TRP A 314 27.96 -20.70 12.94
N GLY A 315 27.13 -20.39 11.95
CA GLY A 315 26.99 -21.17 10.74
C GLY A 315 26.74 -20.32 9.51
N THR A 316 26.82 -20.95 8.35
CA THR A 316 26.57 -20.33 7.04
C THR A 316 25.43 -21.06 6.34
N LEU A 317 24.74 -20.34 5.45
CA LEU A 317 23.84 -21.00 4.51
C LEU A 317 24.66 -21.74 3.45
N PRO A 318 24.13 -22.83 2.86
CA PRO A 318 24.75 -23.49 1.71
C PRO A 318 25.08 -22.48 0.60
N ALA A 319 26.22 -22.65 -0.08
CA ALA A 319 26.83 -21.65 -0.97
C ALA A 319 25.89 -21.10 -2.06
N ASP A 320 24.95 -21.90 -2.58
CA ASP A 320 24.03 -21.48 -3.63
C ASP A 320 22.85 -20.62 -3.14
N SER A 321 22.62 -20.53 -1.83
CA SER A 321 21.43 -19.88 -1.26
C SER A 321 21.44 -18.36 -1.41
N LEU A 322 22.62 -17.72 -1.49
CA LEU A 322 22.78 -16.26 -1.57
C LEU A 322 23.04 -15.73 -2.98
N ARG A 323 23.00 -16.58 -4.00
CA ARG A 323 23.32 -16.19 -5.38
C ARG A 323 22.14 -15.41 -6.00
N SER A 324 22.37 -14.17 -6.42
CA SER A 324 21.38 -13.36 -7.13
C SER A 324 21.27 -13.77 -8.61
N GLN A 325 20.12 -13.46 -9.22
CA GLN A 325 19.97 -13.50 -10.67
C GLN A 325 20.54 -12.25 -11.34
N LEU A 326 20.68 -11.15 -10.59
CA LEU A 326 21.29 -9.93 -11.10
C LEU A 326 22.77 -10.18 -11.35
N LYS A 327 23.26 -9.64 -12.47
CA LYS A 327 24.66 -9.73 -12.86
C LYS A 327 25.34 -8.37 -12.73
N ASP A 328 26.62 -8.38 -12.37
CA ASP A 328 27.48 -7.21 -12.54
C ASP A 328 27.72 -6.93 -14.04
N PRO A 329 28.37 -5.80 -14.40
CA PRO A 329 28.69 -5.49 -15.80
C PRO A 329 29.54 -6.56 -16.50
N ASP A 330 30.28 -7.38 -15.74
CA ASP A 330 31.12 -8.47 -16.24
C ASP A 330 30.35 -9.81 -16.38
N GLY A 331 29.06 -9.82 -16.03
CA GLY A 331 28.18 -10.98 -16.14
C GLY A 331 28.20 -11.94 -14.95
N ASN A 332 28.91 -11.62 -13.87
CA ASN A 332 28.95 -12.43 -12.64
C ASN A 332 27.70 -12.21 -11.81
N ALA A 333 27.15 -13.30 -11.25
CA ALA A 333 26.00 -13.21 -10.35
C ALA A 333 26.37 -12.41 -9.09
N LEU A 334 25.59 -11.37 -8.79
CA LEU A 334 25.74 -10.61 -7.55
C LEU A 334 25.37 -11.50 -6.34
N GLN A 335 25.98 -11.24 -5.20
CA GLN A 335 25.58 -11.87 -3.94
C GLN A 335 24.45 -11.07 -3.29
N ARG A 336 23.38 -11.74 -2.86
CA ARG A 336 22.31 -11.12 -2.10
C ARG A 336 22.75 -10.92 -0.65
N PHE A 337 22.42 -9.76 -0.09
CA PHE A 337 22.55 -9.53 1.34
C PHE A 337 21.46 -10.32 2.10
N MET A 338 21.86 -11.07 3.12
CA MET A 338 20.95 -11.84 3.97
C MET A 338 20.34 -10.92 5.01
N HIS A 339 19.05 -10.62 4.87
CA HIS A 339 18.32 -9.70 5.74
C HIS A 339 17.09 -10.35 6.41
N ALA A 340 16.88 -11.65 6.18
CA ALA A 340 15.85 -12.44 6.85
C ALA A 340 16.03 -12.45 8.37
N LYS A 341 14.89 -12.45 9.07
CA LYS A 341 14.80 -12.47 10.53
C LYS A 341 13.87 -13.62 10.92
N VAL A 342 14.49 -14.76 11.18
CA VAL A 342 13.79 -16.04 11.38
C VAL A 342 14.37 -16.77 12.58
N TYR A 343 13.50 -17.22 13.47
CA TYR A 343 13.83 -18.18 14.51
C TYR A 343 13.08 -19.46 14.23
N ARG A 344 13.82 -20.55 14.00
CA ARG A 344 13.25 -21.86 13.70
C ARG A 344 13.64 -22.82 14.79
N PHE A 345 12.70 -23.11 15.68
CA PHE A 345 12.82 -24.26 16.56
C PHE A 345 12.41 -25.49 15.77
N TRP A 346 13.23 -26.53 15.74
CA TRP A 346 12.92 -27.73 14.96
C TRP A 346 13.44 -29.00 15.64
N ASN A 347 12.74 -30.11 15.41
CA ASN A 347 13.25 -31.46 15.57
C ASN A 347 12.96 -32.24 14.28
N LYS A 348 13.18 -33.55 14.24
CA LYS A 348 12.97 -34.33 13.00
C LYS A 348 11.57 -34.21 12.40
N HIS A 349 10.55 -34.05 13.25
CA HIS A 349 9.15 -34.19 12.86
C HIS A 349 8.34 -32.91 12.98
N ASN A 350 8.82 -31.90 13.71
CA ASN A 350 8.07 -30.71 14.03
C ASN A 350 8.97 -29.49 13.95
N GLU A 351 8.37 -28.35 13.62
CA GLU A 351 9.02 -27.06 13.78
C GLU A 351 8.03 -25.97 14.20
N LEU A 352 8.56 -25.04 14.98
CA LEU A 352 7.94 -23.77 15.33
C LEU A 352 8.76 -22.68 14.63
N LEU A 353 8.13 -21.97 13.71
CA LEU A 353 8.72 -20.89 12.95
C LEU A 353 8.23 -19.55 13.48
N ILE A 354 9.16 -18.61 13.64
CA ILE A 354 8.92 -17.21 13.98
C ILE A 354 9.55 -16.39 12.85
N VAL A 355 8.73 -15.69 12.10
CA VAL A 355 9.16 -14.88 10.94
C VAL A 355 8.63 -13.47 11.09
N GLY A 356 9.48 -12.47 10.95
CA GLY A 356 9.05 -11.08 11.07
C GLY A 356 10.17 -10.07 11.03
N SER A 357 10.02 -9.00 11.81
CA SER A 357 10.92 -7.85 11.81
C SER A 357 11.94 -7.84 12.95
N ALA A 358 11.84 -8.76 13.92
CA ALA A 358 12.69 -8.83 15.11
C ALA A 358 14.10 -9.38 14.79
N ASN A 359 15.11 -8.52 14.91
CA ASN A 359 16.52 -8.93 14.90
C ASN A 359 16.90 -9.72 16.17
N ALA A 360 18.04 -10.42 16.15
CA ALA A 360 18.63 -11.07 17.32
C ALA A 360 19.32 -10.08 18.29
N THR A 361 18.60 -9.02 18.64
CA THR A 361 19.03 -7.91 19.52
C THR A 361 18.05 -7.76 20.69
N SER A 362 18.47 -7.13 21.79
CA SER A 362 17.57 -6.83 22.92
C SER A 362 16.43 -5.89 22.50
N GLN A 363 16.70 -4.94 21.60
CA GLN A 363 15.72 -3.99 21.06
C GLN A 363 14.66 -4.69 20.21
N GLY A 364 15.09 -5.56 19.28
CA GLY A 364 14.18 -6.36 18.44
C GLY A 364 13.33 -7.36 19.22
N HIS A 365 13.75 -7.72 20.45
CA HIS A 365 13.01 -8.63 21.33
C HIS A 365 12.14 -7.90 22.35
N HIS A 366 12.12 -6.56 22.36
CA HIS A 366 11.36 -5.73 23.31
C HIS A 366 11.81 -5.93 24.78
N GLU A 367 13.12 -6.00 25.03
CA GLU A 367 13.64 -6.14 26.40
C GLU A 367 13.58 -4.81 27.19
N LYS A 368 12.88 -4.82 28.34
CA LYS A 368 12.58 -3.64 29.17
C LYS A 368 13.80 -2.82 29.64
N ALA A 369 15.01 -3.37 29.57
CA ALA A 369 16.22 -2.67 29.98
C ALA A 369 16.69 -1.62 28.95
N TYR A 370 16.05 -1.54 27.77
CA TYR A 370 16.47 -0.72 26.64
C TYR A 370 15.29 0.03 26.00
N SER A 371 15.60 1.02 25.16
CA SER A 371 14.62 1.51 24.17
C SER A 371 14.17 0.32 23.32
N HIS A 372 12.86 0.17 23.14
CA HIS A 372 12.32 -0.98 22.43
C HIS A 372 11.73 -0.56 21.10
N ASN A 373 12.05 -1.34 20.06
CA ASN A 373 11.38 -1.17 18.78
C ASN A 373 9.96 -1.73 18.88
N ALA A 374 9.02 -1.11 18.17
CA ALA A 374 7.79 -1.80 17.83
C ALA A 374 8.13 -2.80 16.73
N GLU A 375 7.92 -4.08 16.97
CA GLU A 375 8.24 -5.17 16.05
C GLU A 375 6.99 -5.98 15.75
N ALA A 376 7.03 -6.87 14.77
CA ALA A 376 6.00 -7.89 14.59
C ALA A 376 6.61 -9.20 14.09
N CYS A 377 6.03 -10.32 14.50
CA CYS A 377 6.38 -11.67 14.07
C CYS A 377 5.14 -12.55 13.93
N LEU A 378 5.00 -13.22 12.79
CA LEU A 378 4.05 -14.32 12.63
C LEU A 378 4.71 -15.61 13.12
N VAL A 379 3.98 -16.36 13.94
CA VAL A 379 4.47 -17.58 14.60
C VAL A 379 3.54 -18.74 14.26
N PHE A 380 4.09 -19.83 13.74
CA PHE A 380 3.29 -20.99 13.36
C PHE A 380 4.04 -22.29 13.58
N PHE A 381 3.27 -23.32 13.88
CA PHE A 381 3.75 -24.68 14.08
C PHE A 381 3.41 -25.53 12.86
N ARG A 382 4.35 -26.36 12.41
CA ARG A 382 4.10 -27.35 11.36
C ARG A 382 4.82 -28.66 11.63
N GLN A 383 4.22 -29.73 11.10
CA GLN A 383 4.82 -31.06 11.10
C GLN A 383 5.50 -31.33 9.76
N ALA A 384 6.57 -32.10 9.80
CA ALA A 384 7.27 -32.52 8.60
C ALA A 384 6.35 -33.40 7.73
N PRO A 385 6.37 -33.26 6.40
CA PRO A 385 5.69 -34.19 5.52
C PRO A 385 6.17 -35.62 5.75
N ALA A 386 5.29 -36.60 5.52
CA ALA A 386 5.64 -38.01 5.71
C ALA A 386 6.89 -38.40 4.90
N GLY A 387 7.89 -38.97 5.58
CA GLY A 387 9.15 -39.42 4.96
C GLY A 387 10.21 -38.33 4.76
N ILE A 388 9.98 -37.11 5.23
CA ILE A 388 10.97 -36.03 5.19
C ILE A 388 11.28 -35.62 6.62
N ASP A 389 12.54 -35.75 7.04
CA ASP A 389 13.01 -35.21 8.32
C ASP A 389 13.48 -33.77 8.13
N PHE A 390 13.13 -32.90 9.08
CA PHE A 390 13.76 -31.59 9.15
C PHE A 390 15.25 -31.71 9.52
N GLN A 391 16.06 -30.84 8.94
CA GLN A 391 17.48 -30.68 9.21
C GLN A 391 17.81 -29.20 9.40
N SER A 392 18.97 -28.89 9.98
CA SER A 392 19.42 -27.50 10.13
C SER A 392 19.56 -26.85 8.76
N TRP A 393 19.16 -25.58 8.67
CA TRP A 393 19.45 -24.74 7.50
C TRP A 393 20.90 -24.26 7.46
N LEU A 394 21.61 -24.34 8.59
CA LEU A 394 22.94 -23.76 8.76
C LEU A 394 23.99 -24.85 8.86
N GLN A 395 25.10 -24.63 8.15
CA GLN A 395 26.30 -25.43 8.29
C GLN A 395 27.24 -24.74 9.28
N PRO A 396 27.62 -25.39 10.40
CA PRO A 396 28.54 -24.79 11.36
C PRO A 396 29.85 -24.35 10.70
N LEU A 397 30.39 -23.22 11.14
CA LEU A 397 31.70 -22.77 10.68
C LEU A 397 32.78 -23.78 11.08
N THR A 398 33.66 -24.11 10.14
CA THR A 398 34.80 -25.00 10.38
C THR A 398 35.92 -24.32 11.15
N THR A 399 35.98 -22.99 11.12
CA THR A 399 36.98 -22.17 11.81
C THR A 399 36.29 -21.13 12.68
N PRO A 400 36.82 -20.84 13.88
CA PRO A 400 36.34 -19.72 14.69
C PRO A 400 36.41 -18.39 13.94
N ILE A 401 35.52 -17.46 14.30
CA ILE A 401 35.52 -16.10 13.76
C ILE A 401 36.81 -15.37 14.19
N ASP A 402 37.56 -14.85 13.23
CA ASP A 402 38.69 -13.96 13.48
C ASP A 402 38.17 -12.56 13.83
N LEU A 403 38.36 -12.16 15.08
CA LEU A 403 37.89 -10.86 15.59
C LEU A 403 38.52 -9.67 14.86
N ASN A 404 39.68 -9.84 14.22
CA ASN A 404 40.32 -8.77 13.43
C ASN A 404 39.63 -8.56 12.08
N LYS A 405 38.81 -9.52 11.63
CA LYS A 405 38.02 -9.44 10.40
C LYS A 405 36.59 -8.95 10.63
N CYS A 406 36.19 -8.77 11.89
CA CYS A 406 34.93 -8.15 12.27
C CYS A 406 34.93 -6.64 11.97
N LYS A 407 33.75 -6.07 11.68
CA LYS A 407 33.58 -4.62 11.51
C LYS A 407 33.80 -3.88 12.84
N SER A 408 34.55 -2.78 12.81
CA SER A 408 34.80 -1.92 13.97
C SER A 408 33.64 -0.98 14.31
N VAL A 409 32.77 -0.72 13.34
CA VAL A 409 31.51 0.02 13.50
C VAL A 409 30.42 -0.80 12.81
N THR A 410 29.46 -1.31 13.58
CA THR A 410 28.25 -1.91 13.02
C THR A 410 27.24 -0.80 12.77
N ASN A 411 26.63 -0.79 11.58
CA ASN A 411 25.41 -0.03 11.33
C ASN A 411 24.32 -0.68 12.18
N ASN A 412 24.12 -0.19 13.39
CA ASN A 412 23.04 -0.68 14.25
C ASN A 412 21.75 0.01 13.80
N GLU A 413 21.01 -0.63 12.89
CA GLU A 413 19.64 -0.19 12.54
C GLU A 413 18.75 -0.07 13.79
N ASP A 414 19.05 -0.84 14.84
CA ASP A 414 18.27 -0.91 16.08
C ASP A 414 18.72 0.04 17.21
N SER A 415 19.84 0.78 17.08
CA SER A 415 20.44 1.51 18.22
C SER A 415 20.63 3.01 18.03
N ASN A 416 19.93 3.63 17.09
CA ASN A 416 20.00 5.08 16.95
C ASN A 416 19.32 5.74 18.16
N GLU A 417 20.11 6.08 19.18
CA GLU A 417 19.79 7.21 20.05
C GLU A 417 19.72 8.43 19.15
N ILE A 418 18.52 8.76 18.69
CA ILE A 418 18.31 9.91 17.81
C ILE A 418 18.60 11.15 18.65
N GLU A 419 19.82 11.69 18.56
CA GLU A 419 20.26 12.89 19.30
C GLU A 419 19.28 14.07 19.13
N ASN A 420 18.53 14.09 18.02
CA ASN A 420 17.48 15.05 17.73
C ASN A 420 16.16 14.35 17.40
N MET A 421 15.40 13.99 18.44
CA MET A 421 14.11 13.32 18.29
C MET A 421 13.15 14.19 17.46
N MET A 422 12.63 13.61 16.39
CA MET A 422 11.67 14.28 15.52
C MET A 422 10.42 14.70 16.33
N PRO A 423 9.91 15.94 16.18
CA PRO A 423 8.74 16.38 16.93
C PRO A 423 7.49 15.56 16.55
N ARG A 424 6.63 15.27 17.52
CA ARG A 424 5.37 14.57 17.22
C ARG A 424 4.37 15.58 16.66
N VAL A 425 4.20 15.58 15.34
CA VAL A 425 3.29 16.49 14.63
C VAL A 425 2.44 15.66 13.68
N ASP A 426 1.12 15.70 13.87
CA ASP A 426 0.18 15.13 12.93
C ASP A 426 -0.25 16.21 11.94
N ILE A 427 -0.14 15.90 10.65
CA ILE A 427 -0.51 16.81 9.56
C ILE A 427 -1.47 16.08 8.65
N CYS A 428 -2.68 16.60 8.52
CA CYS A 428 -3.75 15.94 7.78
C CYS A 428 -4.44 16.92 6.83
N PHE A 429 -4.56 16.56 5.56
CA PHE A 429 -5.27 17.31 4.55
C PHE A 429 -6.54 16.58 4.11
N ASP A 430 -7.67 17.28 4.15
CA ASP A 430 -8.94 16.78 3.65
C ASP A 430 -9.19 17.32 2.24
N TRP A 431 -9.18 16.43 1.23
CA TRP A 431 -9.41 16.81 -0.16
C TRP A 431 -10.82 17.35 -0.42
N ARG A 432 -11.79 17.09 0.46
CA ARG A 432 -13.16 17.58 0.32
C ARG A 432 -13.32 18.97 0.89
N SER A 433 -12.99 19.17 2.17
CA SER A 433 -13.13 20.48 2.83
C SER A 433 -11.99 21.45 2.47
N LYS A 434 -10.91 20.95 1.87
CA LYS A 434 -9.66 21.69 1.60
C LYS A 434 -8.99 22.21 2.87
N GLU A 435 -9.29 21.58 4.01
CA GLU A 435 -8.74 21.92 5.31
C GLU A 435 -7.44 21.14 5.55
N LEU A 436 -6.41 21.87 6.01
CA LEU A 436 -5.17 21.32 6.52
C LEU A 436 -5.18 21.45 8.05
N ILE A 437 -5.23 20.31 8.72
CA ILE A 437 -5.26 20.16 10.17
C ILE A 437 -3.85 19.84 10.64
N PHE A 438 -3.41 20.55 11.68
CA PHE A 438 -2.11 20.35 12.31
C PHE A 438 -2.28 20.14 13.79
N LYS A 439 -1.63 19.13 14.34
CA LYS A 439 -1.61 18.84 15.78
C LYS A 439 -0.17 18.63 16.23
N ASN A 440 0.36 19.57 17.01
CA ASN A 440 1.70 19.44 17.58
C ASN A 440 1.58 18.82 18.98
N GLU A 441 1.90 17.54 19.10
CA GLU A 441 1.96 16.82 20.37
C GLU A 441 3.33 16.92 21.05
N SER A 442 4.28 17.60 20.43
CA SER A 442 5.60 17.85 21.02
C SER A 442 5.55 18.97 22.07
N LYS A 443 6.59 19.01 22.91
CA LYS A 443 6.79 20.08 23.90
C LYS A 443 7.45 21.33 23.28
N GLN A 444 7.80 21.29 22.01
CA GLN A 444 8.53 22.36 21.32
C GLN A 444 7.60 23.09 20.35
N THR A 445 7.88 24.37 20.11
CA THR A 445 7.25 25.12 19.02
C THR A 445 7.92 24.76 17.72
N VAL A 446 7.12 24.48 16.69
CA VAL A 446 7.61 24.06 15.37
C VAL A 446 7.15 25.02 14.29
N ASP A 447 7.98 25.20 13.28
CA ASP A 447 7.62 25.90 12.04
C ASP A 447 7.35 24.87 10.95
N LEU A 448 6.24 25.07 10.23
CA LEU A 448 5.81 24.21 9.13
C LEU A 448 5.94 24.97 7.81
N ARG A 449 6.62 24.37 6.82
CA ARG A 449 6.87 24.94 5.49
C ARG A 449 6.48 23.91 4.42
N PHE A 450 5.84 24.34 3.33
CA PHE A 450 5.79 23.49 2.13
C PHE A 450 7.19 23.35 1.53
N ALA A 451 7.43 22.27 0.79
CA ALA A 451 8.69 22.06 0.09
C ALA A 451 9.05 23.28 -0.77
N GLY A 452 10.30 23.74 -0.68
CA GLY A 452 10.81 24.89 -1.44
C GLY A 452 10.36 26.28 -0.96
N GLN A 453 9.49 26.40 0.05
CA GLN A 453 9.08 27.71 0.58
C GLN A 453 9.99 28.19 1.71
N ALA A 454 10.47 29.44 1.61
CA ALA A 454 11.31 30.06 2.63
C ALA A 454 10.52 30.48 3.89
N LYS A 455 9.30 30.98 3.71
CA LYS A 455 8.45 31.45 4.82
C LYS A 455 7.63 30.29 5.38
N PRO A 456 7.48 30.20 6.73
CA PRO A 456 6.59 29.23 7.33
C PRO A 456 5.14 29.47 6.89
N LEU A 457 4.48 28.38 6.51
CA LEU A 457 3.04 28.32 6.33
C LEU A 457 2.32 28.63 7.66
N LEU A 458 2.91 28.13 8.76
CA LEU A 458 2.41 28.24 10.12
C LEU A 458 3.56 28.00 11.13
N THR A 459 3.54 28.74 12.23
CA THR A 459 4.30 28.41 13.46
C THR A 459 3.31 27.85 14.48
N LEU A 460 3.53 26.61 14.92
CA LEU A 460 2.62 25.88 15.79
C LEU A 460 3.25 25.65 17.17
N SER A 461 2.68 26.31 18.19
CA SER A 461 3.11 26.13 19.58
C SER A 461 2.93 24.70 20.08
N ALA A 462 3.70 24.32 21.10
CA ALA A 462 3.61 23.03 21.77
C ALA A 462 2.18 22.70 22.24
N ASN A 463 1.75 21.43 22.07
CA ASN A 463 0.43 20.93 22.48
C ASN A 463 -0.75 21.75 21.92
N LYS A 464 -0.62 22.27 20.70
CA LYS A 464 -1.68 23.00 20.02
C LYS A 464 -2.13 22.27 18.77
N GLU A 465 -3.42 22.43 18.50
CA GLU A 465 -4.07 22.01 17.28
C GLU A 465 -4.60 23.25 16.56
N THR A 466 -4.50 23.26 15.23
CA THR A 466 -5.08 24.30 14.40
C THR A 466 -5.52 23.73 13.06
N CYS A 467 -6.50 24.38 12.45
CA CYS A 467 -7.05 24.02 11.15
C CYS A 467 -7.01 25.25 10.24
N LYS A 468 -6.60 25.07 8.99
CA LYS A 468 -6.53 26.11 7.98
C LYS A 468 -7.11 25.61 6.65
N VAL A 469 -8.11 26.31 6.12
CA VAL A 469 -8.55 26.10 4.73
C VAL A 469 -7.46 26.64 3.80
N LEU A 470 -6.95 25.79 2.90
CA LEU A 470 -5.93 26.20 1.94
C LEU A 470 -6.55 26.94 0.75
N ASP A 471 -5.81 27.92 0.24
CA ASP A 471 -6.09 28.53 -1.06
C ASP A 471 -5.61 27.63 -2.21
N LYS A 472 -5.83 28.08 -3.45
CA LYS A 472 -5.44 27.31 -4.65
C LYS A 472 -3.95 26.97 -4.67
N ASP A 473 -3.09 27.89 -4.24
CA ASP A 473 -1.64 27.68 -4.23
C ASP A 473 -1.26 26.65 -3.16
N GLY A 474 -1.85 26.71 -1.97
CA GLY A 474 -1.66 25.70 -0.93
C GLY A 474 -2.13 24.31 -1.36
N ILE A 475 -3.29 24.22 -2.00
CA ILE A 475 -3.82 22.95 -2.55
C ILE A 475 -2.87 22.40 -3.61
N ASN A 476 -2.38 23.24 -4.53
CA ASN A 476 -1.43 22.83 -5.56
C ASN A 476 -0.09 22.35 -4.98
N ASN A 477 0.38 22.97 -3.88
CA ASN A 477 1.58 22.51 -3.19
C ASN A 477 1.40 21.10 -2.63
N ILE A 478 0.31 20.83 -1.90
CA ILE A 478 -0.02 19.48 -1.38
C ILE A 478 -0.19 18.47 -2.51
N PHE A 479 -0.85 18.87 -3.59
CA PHE A 479 -1.08 18.02 -4.75
C PHE A 479 0.22 17.59 -5.43
N ASN A 480 1.13 18.53 -5.67
CA ASN A 480 2.41 18.27 -6.32
C ASN A 480 3.39 17.54 -5.40
N SER A 481 3.33 17.83 -4.10
CA SER A 481 4.18 17.20 -3.09
C SER A 481 3.44 17.15 -1.75
N PRO A 482 2.98 15.96 -1.29
CA PRO A 482 2.30 15.83 -0.01
C PRO A 482 3.30 15.83 1.15
N THR A 483 4.32 16.70 1.10
CA THR A 483 5.35 16.85 2.12
C THR A 483 5.30 18.20 2.78
N VAL A 484 5.52 18.20 4.09
CA VAL A 484 5.72 19.40 4.89
C VAL A 484 7.07 19.28 5.60
N LYS A 485 7.90 20.31 5.42
CA LYS A 485 9.11 20.51 6.22
C LYS A 485 8.69 21.03 7.59
N VAL A 486 9.13 20.36 8.64
CA VAL A 486 8.94 20.80 10.03
C VAL A 486 10.31 21.11 10.60
N SER A 487 10.49 22.29 11.17
CA SER A 487 11.73 22.68 11.87
C SER A 487 11.42 23.16 13.27
N LEU A 488 12.39 23.11 14.18
CA LEU A 488 12.24 23.75 15.48
C LEU A 488 12.30 25.27 15.31
N ALA A 489 11.37 26.01 15.92
CA ALA A 489 11.32 27.47 15.78
C ALA A 489 12.55 28.18 16.37
N ASN A 490 13.29 27.51 17.26
CA ASN A 490 14.53 28.01 17.87
C ASN A 490 15.81 27.37 17.30
N ALA A 491 15.69 26.46 16.32
CA ALA A 491 16.82 25.78 15.70
C ALA A 491 16.44 25.35 14.27
N GLU A 492 16.45 26.29 13.32
CA GLU A 492 16.04 26.04 11.93
C GLU A 492 16.89 24.98 11.21
N ASP A 493 18.14 24.80 11.65
CA ASP A 493 19.06 23.79 11.11
C ASP A 493 18.58 22.36 11.39
N LEU A 494 17.73 22.17 12.42
CA LEU A 494 17.09 20.90 12.73
C LEU A 494 15.72 20.86 12.06
N SER A 495 15.63 20.10 10.98
CA SER A 495 14.41 19.98 10.21
C SER A 495 14.20 18.57 9.65
N TRP A 496 12.92 18.21 9.51
CA TRP A 496 12.45 16.89 9.12
C TRP A 496 11.38 17.03 8.05
N ILE A 497 11.17 15.97 7.28
CA ILE A 497 10.10 15.87 6.28
C ILE A 497 8.99 14.97 6.81
N TYR A 498 7.76 15.46 6.71
CA TYR A 498 6.55 14.72 7.05
C TYR A 498 5.74 14.51 5.79
N LEU A 499 5.20 13.31 5.62
CA LEU A 499 4.09 13.12 4.68
C LEU A 499 2.80 13.60 5.33
N VAL A 500 2.03 14.35 4.56
CA VAL A 500 0.68 14.76 4.92
C VAL A 500 -0.24 13.56 4.79
N GLN A 501 -0.98 13.26 5.86
CA GLN A 501 -2.05 12.28 5.81
C GLN A 501 -3.19 12.85 4.95
N GLU A 502 -3.62 12.13 3.93
CA GLU A 502 -4.67 12.60 3.02
C GLU A 502 -5.99 11.89 3.32
N ARG A 503 -7.10 12.64 3.41
CA ARG A 503 -8.47 12.13 3.58
C ARG A 503 -9.32 12.43 2.35
N ASN A 504 -10.38 11.65 2.18
CA ASN A 504 -11.32 11.78 1.05
C ASN A 504 -10.60 11.74 -0.30
N LEU A 505 -9.73 10.75 -0.51
CA LEU A 505 -8.90 10.63 -1.70
C LEU A 505 -9.68 10.56 -3.03
N SER A 506 -10.96 10.21 -3.01
CA SER A 506 -11.83 10.32 -4.20
C SER A 506 -12.06 11.77 -4.65
N ASP A 507 -11.88 12.74 -3.76
CA ASP A 507 -11.93 14.18 -4.05
C ASP A 507 -10.55 14.74 -4.48
N LYS A 508 -9.51 13.92 -4.57
CA LYS A 508 -8.19 14.32 -5.09
C LYS A 508 -8.23 14.43 -6.62
N PRO A 509 -7.74 15.52 -7.23
CA PRO A 509 -7.65 15.64 -8.70
C PRO A 509 -6.75 14.56 -9.31
N PRO A 510 -6.93 14.17 -10.59
CA PRO A 510 -6.06 13.20 -11.24
C PRO A 510 -4.64 13.76 -11.35
N ALA A 511 -3.63 12.89 -11.22
CA ALA A 511 -2.23 13.28 -11.35
C ALA A 511 -1.98 13.93 -12.73
N PRO A 512 -1.06 14.91 -12.87
CA PRO A 512 -0.85 15.60 -14.15
C PRO A 512 -0.47 14.68 -15.31
N ARG A 513 0.26 13.59 -15.04
CA ARG A 513 0.60 12.56 -16.04
C ARG A 513 -0.62 11.76 -16.52
N MET A 514 -1.68 11.80 -15.73
CA MET A 514 -2.93 11.11 -15.96
C MET A 514 -3.99 12.07 -16.49
N ASP A 515 -3.63 13.27 -16.90
CA ASP A 515 -4.61 14.17 -17.51
C ASP A 515 -5.13 13.58 -18.84
N ARG A 516 -6.41 13.79 -19.13
CA ARG A 516 -7.02 13.35 -20.40
C ARG A 516 -7.66 14.54 -21.09
N ASN A 517 -7.62 14.53 -22.42
CA ASN A 517 -8.50 15.38 -23.22
C ASN A 517 -9.93 14.76 -23.23
N VAL A 518 -10.90 15.52 -23.74
CA VAL A 518 -12.30 15.06 -23.70
C VAL A 518 -12.55 13.86 -24.62
N GLU A 519 -11.88 13.76 -25.77
CA GLU A 519 -12.01 12.63 -26.69
C GLU A 519 -11.58 11.30 -26.03
N ASP A 520 -10.46 11.33 -25.32
CA ASP A 520 -9.98 10.21 -24.51
C ASP A 520 -11.00 9.81 -23.45
N LEU A 521 -11.59 10.78 -22.73
CA LEU A 521 -12.62 10.50 -21.74
C LEU A 521 -13.88 9.88 -22.34
N ILE A 522 -14.31 10.35 -23.52
CA ILE A 522 -15.44 9.77 -24.26
C ILE A 522 -15.12 8.31 -24.60
N ARG A 523 -13.94 8.02 -25.14
CA ARG A 523 -13.50 6.66 -25.45
C ARG A 523 -13.38 5.77 -24.21
N ASP A 524 -12.87 6.32 -23.11
CA ASP A 524 -12.71 5.61 -21.86
C ASP A 524 -14.07 5.22 -21.26
N TRP A 525 -15.06 6.12 -21.32
CA TRP A 525 -16.44 5.84 -20.91
C TRP A 525 -17.17 4.84 -21.82
N GLN A 526 -16.71 4.69 -23.06
CA GLN A 526 -17.22 3.65 -23.96
C GLN A 526 -16.61 2.29 -23.70
N SER A 527 -15.43 2.21 -23.10
CA SER A 527 -14.68 0.97 -23.00
C SER A 527 -15.02 0.24 -21.70
N SER A 528 -14.89 -1.08 -21.67
CA SER A 528 -14.79 -1.79 -20.40
C SER A 528 -13.46 -1.44 -19.71
N PHE A 529 -13.33 -1.77 -18.42
CA PHE A 529 -12.07 -1.57 -17.71
C PHE A 529 -10.90 -2.30 -18.39
N ASP A 530 -11.09 -3.57 -18.74
CA ASP A 530 -10.04 -4.36 -19.39
C ASP A 530 -9.68 -3.81 -20.79
N GLU A 531 -10.68 -3.32 -21.54
CA GLU A 531 -10.46 -2.67 -22.83
C GLU A 531 -9.66 -1.37 -22.70
N ARG A 532 -9.92 -0.55 -21.66
CA ARG A 532 -9.14 0.67 -21.39
C ARG A 532 -7.69 0.34 -21.09
N ILE A 533 -7.44 -0.59 -20.16
CA ILE A 533 -6.09 -0.99 -19.80
C ILE A 533 -5.33 -1.51 -21.03
N ALA A 534 -5.97 -2.37 -21.84
CA ALA A 534 -5.36 -2.89 -23.06
C ALA A 534 -5.05 -1.78 -24.08
N SER A 535 -5.97 -0.84 -24.29
CA SER A 535 -5.78 0.32 -25.17
C SER A 535 -4.63 1.22 -24.69
N TYR A 536 -4.49 1.40 -23.37
CA TYR A 536 -3.40 2.18 -22.79
C TYR A 536 -2.05 1.53 -22.97
N ILE A 537 -1.93 0.24 -22.62
CA ILE A 537 -0.69 -0.52 -22.80
C ILE A 537 -0.25 -0.49 -24.27
N THR A 538 -1.20 -0.61 -25.20
CA THR A 538 -0.93 -0.54 -26.64
C THR A 538 -0.38 0.83 -27.04
N ARG A 539 -1.02 1.93 -26.61
CA ARG A 539 -0.56 3.30 -26.92
C ARG A 539 0.82 3.60 -26.34
N ALA A 540 1.07 3.20 -25.10
CA ALA A 540 2.37 3.41 -24.46
C ALA A 540 3.50 2.66 -25.19
N ALA A 541 3.22 1.42 -25.65
CA ALA A 541 4.18 0.67 -26.45
C ALA A 541 4.47 1.33 -27.81
N GLU A 542 3.46 1.90 -28.47
CA GLU A 542 3.61 2.63 -29.74
C GLU A 542 4.45 3.91 -29.59
N GLU A 543 4.28 4.65 -28.48
CA GLU A 543 5.06 5.86 -28.20
C GLU A 543 6.55 5.56 -27.95
N GLU A 544 6.88 4.46 -27.27
CA GLU A 544 8.27 4.01 -27.08
C GLU A 544 8.95 3.67 -28.42
N GLU A 545 8.25 2.97 -29.32
CA GLU A 545 8.78 2.64 -30.65
C GLU A 545 9.01 3.90 -31.50
N SER A 546 8.13 4.90 -31.40
CA SER A 546 8.23 6.15 -32.15
C SER A 546 9.42 7.04 -31.75
N ASN A 547 9.91 6.90 -30.51
CA ASN A 547 11.05 7.65 -29.99
C ASN A 547 12.40 6.92 -30.21
N GLY A 548 12.39 5.65 -30.63
CA GLY A 548 13.56 4.77 -30.70
C GLY A 548 14.39 4.81 -31.99
N GLU A 549 13.77 4.96 -33.17
CA GLU A 549 14.50 4.97 -34.45
C GLU A 549 13.88 5.94 -35.46
N GLY A 550 14.73 6.74 -36.12
CA GLY A 550 14.32 7.73 -37.10
C GLY A 550 13.66 7.14 -38.35
N LEU A 551 12.81 7.98 -38.97
CA LEU A 551 12.08 7.79 -40.23
C LEU A 551 10.86 6.86 -40.14
N ILE A 552 9.81 7.32 -39.44
CA ILE A 552 8.45 6.82 -39.65
C ILE A 552 7.89 7.43 -40.94
N ASP A 553 7.52 6.56 -41.86
CA ASP A 553 6.77 6.82 -43.08
C ASP A 553 5.38 7.38 -42.71
N GLN A 554 5.18 8.70 -42.90
CA GLN A 554 3.93 9.41 -42.59
C GLN A 554 2.71 8.96 -43.41
N ASN A 555 2.84 7.94 -44.25
CA ASN A 555 1.79 7.47 -45.18
C ASN A 555 0.94 6.31 -44.66
N ASN A 556 1.24 5.71 -43.51
CA ASN A 556 0.32 4.76 -42.86
C ASN A 556 -0.57 5.48 -41.86
N GLN A 557 -1.35 6.46 -42.34
CA GLN A 557 -2.56 6.85 -41.63
C GLN A 557 -3.49 5.63 -41.67
N THR A 558 -3.65 4.96 -40.53
CA THR A 558 -4.81 4.12 -40.26
C THR A 558 -6.03 4.85 -40.83
N PRO A 559 -6.92 4.18 -41.59
CA PRO A 559 -8.10 4.84 -42.11
C PRO A 559 -8.73 5.59 -40.96
N GLN A 560 -8.78 6.93 -41.04
CA GLN A 560 -9.59 7.73 -40.13
C GLN A 560 -11.00 7.21 -40.34
N ASP A 561 -11.38 6.23 -39.52
CA ASP A 561 -12.78 5.89 -39.33
C ASP A 561 -13.39 7.24 -38.99
N VAL A 562 -14.28 7.70 -39.85
CA VAL A 562 -14.97 8.98 -39.69
C VAL A 562 -15.91 8.77 -38.51
N SER A 563 -15.33 8.76 -37.32
CA SER A 563 -16.01 8.68 -36.05
C SER A 563 -16.95 9.87 -36.04
N ASN A 564 -18.21 9.59 -35.74
CA ASN A 564 -19.21 10.61 -35.56
C ASN A 564 -19.16 10.99 -34.08
N PRO A 565 -18.58 12.15 -33.69
CA PRO A 565 -18.33 12.46 -32.29
C PRO A 565 -19.62 12.48 -31.46
N LEU A 566 -20.75 12.83 -32.08
CA LEU A 566 -22.06 12.78 -31.41
C LEU A 566 -22.46 11.35 -31.06
N ASN A 567 -22.26 10.38 -31.96
CA ASN A 567 -22.53 8.98 -31.69
C ASN A 567 -21.66 8.46 -30.53
N ASP A 568 -20.40 8.90 -30.50
CA ASP A 568 -19.43 8.52 -29.49
C ASP A 568 -19.81 9.07 -28.11
N ILE A 569 -20.25 10.33 -28.05
CA ILE A 569 -20.82 10.94 -26.84
C ILE A 569 -22.04 10.16 -26.33
N PHE A 570 -22.97 9.79 -27.21
CA PHE A 570 -24.17 9.05 -26.81
C PHE A 570 -23.82 7.65 -26.29
N LEU A 571 -22.90 6.95 -26.95
CA LEU A 571 -22.47 5.62 -26.51
C LEU A 571 -21.76 5.68 -25.15
N ALA A 572 -20.86 6.66 -24.96
CA ALA A 572 -20.13 6.88 -23.72
C ALA A 572 -21.08 7.11 -22.54
N THR A 573 -22.01 8.06 -22.69
CA THR A 573 -22.98 8.42 -21.65
C THR A 573 -24.00 7.31 -21.38
N TYR A 574 -24.42 6.56 -22.41
CA TYR A 574 -25.26 5.38 -22.26
C TYR A 574 -24.58 4.28 -21.44
N LYS A 575 -23.32 3.94 -21.77
CA LYS A 575 -22.55 2.93 -21.05
C LYS A 575 -22.27 3.36 -19.61
N PHE A 576 -21.82 4.60 -19.41
CA PHE A 576 -21.66 5.19 -18.08
C PHE A 576 -22.91 5.00 -17.20
N ARG A 577 -24.10 5.34 -17.73
CA ARG A 577 -25.35 5.18 -17.01
C ARG A 577 -25.61 3.72 -16.70
N LYS A 578 -25.49 2.83 -17.69
CA LYS A 578 -25.78 1.40 -17.53
C LYS A 578 -24.89 0.73 -16.48
N ASP A 579 -23.60 1.05 -16.48
CA ASP A 579 -22.66 0.55 -15.49
C ASP A 579 -23.01 1.03 -14.09
N THR A 580 -23.41 2.30 -13.97
CA THR A 580 -23.80 2.91 -12.68
C THR A 580 -25.14 2.34 -12.18
N GLU A 581 -26.13 2.16 -13.05
CA GLU A 581 -27.40 1.47 -12.74
C GLU A 581 -27.13 0.05 -12.27
N GLN A 582 -26.29 -0.71 -12.97
CA GLN A 582 -25.95 -2.08 -12.59
C GLN A 582 -25.25 -2.13 -11.23
N ALA A 583 -24.34 -1.19 -10.95
CA ALA A 583 -23.71 -1.09 -9.64
C ALA A 583 -24.73 -0.82 -8.52
N LEU A 584 -25.71 0.06 -8.78
CA LEU A 584 -26.80 0.39 -7.85
C LEU A 584 -27.80 -0.77 -7.65
N ASP A 585 -28.12 -1.51 -8.71
CA ASP A 585 -29.13 -2.58 -8.70
C ASP A 585 -28.62 -3.89 -8.09
N SER A 586 -27.30 -4.10 -8.06
CA SER A 586 -26.67 -5.38 -7.70
C SER A 586 -26.79 -5.80 -6.23
N ALA A 587 -27.46 -5.04 -5.35
CA ALA A 587 -27.50 -5.36 -3.93
C ALA A 587 -28.85 -5.04 -3.25
N GLU A 588 -29.40 -6.00 -2.50
CA GLU A 588 -30.48 -5.75 -1.53
C GLU A 588 -30.04 -4.73 -0.44
N SER A 589 -28.72 -4.59 -0.26
CA SER A 589 -28.06 -3.50 0.46
C SER A 589 -26.67 -3.25 -0.13
N LEU A 590 -26.43 -2.08 -0.73
CA LEU A 590 -25.10 -1.71 -1.23
C LEU A 590 -24.10 -1.74 -0.07
N ASP A 591 -23.00 -2.46 -0.23
CA ASP A 591 -21.92 -2.40 0.74
C ASP A 591 -21.13 -1.08 0.64
N GLU A 592 -20.35 -0.75 1.67
CA GLU A 592 -19.57 0.50 1.71
C GLU A 592 -18.59 0.63 0.55
N PHE A 593 -18.10 -0.49 0.02
CA PHE A 593 -17.17 -0.48 -1.11
C PHE A 593 -17.88 -0.07 -2.42
N GLN A 594 -19.05 -0.66 -2.70
CA GLN A 594 -19.89 -0.28 -3.82
C GLN A 594 -20.34 1.19 -3.72
N LYS A 595 -20.73 1.64 -2.52
CA LYS A 595 -21.04 3.06 -2.27
C LYS A 595 -19.83 3.94 -2.58
N SER A 596 -18.64 3.59 -2.12
CA SER A 596 -17.42 4.36 -2.41
C SER A 596 -17.14 4.44 -3.92
N ARG A 597 -17.34 3.35 -4.66
CA ARG A 597 -17.21 3.31 -6.13
C ARG A 597 -18.21 4.23 -6.83
N ILE A 598 -19.48 4.16 -6.47
CA ILE A 598 -20.53 5.02 -7.04
C ILE A 598 -20.23 6.48 -6.70
N HIS A 599 -19.81 6.75 -5.46
CA HIS A 599 -19.40 8.07 -5.00
C HIS A 599 -18.26 8.63 -5.84
N SER A 600 -17.16 7.88 -6.01
CA SER A 600 -16.00 8.33 -6.81
C SER A 600 -16.42 8.68 -8.24
N ARG A 601 -17.27 7.86 -8.85
CA ARG A 601 -17.72 8.03 -10.24
C ARG A 601 -18.71 9.18 -10.44
N LEU A 602 -19.59 9.45 -9.47
CA LEU A 602 -20.56 10.55 -9.57
C LEU A 602 -20.02 11.88 -9.04
N PHE A 603 -19.37 11.86 -7.89
CA PHE A 603 -19.05 13.05 -7.10
C PHE A 603 -17.55 13.28 -6.89
N GLY A 604 -16.71 12.29 -7.17
CA GLY A 604 -15.26 12.42 -7.02
C GLY A 604 -14.66 13.43 -8.00
N ASN A 605 -13.38 13.73 -7.83
CA ASN A 605 -12.59 14.55 -8.75
C ASN A 605 -11.66 13.73 -9.63
N GLY A 606 -11.75 12.39 -9.54
CA GLY A 606 -10.94 11.49 -10.32
C GLY A 606 -11.27 11.49 -11.81
N ILE A 607 -10.39 10.91 -12.61
CA ILE A 607 -10.44 10.97 -14.07
C ILE A 607 -11.73 10.40 -14.69
N MET A 608 -12.30 9.39 -14.06
CA MET A 608 -13.54 8.73 -14.50
C MET A 608 -14.80 9.33 -13.88
N SER A 609 -14.68 10.46 -13.17
CA SER A 609 -15.83 11.08 -12.52
C SER A 609 -16.62 11.98 -13.47
N VAL A 610 -17.92 12.11 -13.21
CA VAL A 610 -18.77 13.10 -13.91
C VAL A 610 -18.23 14.51 -13.72
N HIS A 611 -17.75 14.83 -12.51
CA HIS A 611 -17.23 16.16 -12.21
C HIS A 611 -16.02 16.52 -13.08
N TYR A 612 -15.05 15.61 -13.19
CA TYR A 612 -13.86 15.83 -14.02
C TYR A 612 -14.22 15.96 -15.50
N PHE A 613 -15.12 15.11 -16.01
CA PHE A 613 -15.61 15.20 -17.39
C PHE A 613 -16.26 16.56 -17.71
N VAL A 614 -17.12 17.05 -16.82
CA VAL A 614 -17.77 18.38 -16.96
C VAL A 614 -16.73 19.49 -16.92
N GLN A 615 -15.79 19.45 -15.96
CA GLN A 615 -14.72 20.44 -15.86
C GLN A 615 -13.88 20.50 -17.13
N LYS A 616 -13.54 19.35 -17.71
CA LYS A 616 -12.76 19.26 -18.94
C LYS A 616 -13.49 19.84 -20.14
N ILE A 617 -14.76 19.50 -20.33
CA ILE A 617 -15.58 20.12 -21.39
C ILE A 617 -15.60 21.64 -21.24
N CYS A 618 -15.86 22.16 -20.02
CA CYS A 618 -15.90 23.60 -19.80
C CYS A 618 -14.55 24.28 -20.03
N SER A 619 -13.44 23.63 -19.66
CA SER A 619 -12.09 24.16 -19.87
C SER A 619 -11.73 24.23 -21.36
N ASP A 620 -12.01 23.17 -22.12
CA ASP A 620 -11.73 23.11 -23.56
C ASP A 620 -12.52 24.18 -24.33
N VAL A 621 -13.83 24.31 -24.04
CA VAL A 621 -14.70 25.30 -24.68
C VAL A 621 -14.34 26.74 -24.29
N SER A 622 -13.78 26.97 -23.10
CA SER A 622 -13.33 28.31 -22.70
C SER A 622 -12.01 28.73 -23.37
N ASN A 623 -11.24 27.76 -23.89
CA ASN A 623 -9.90 27.97 -24.46
C ASN A 623 -9.87 27.87 -26.01
N LEU A 624 -11.01 28.07 -26.68
CA LEU A 624 -11.20 27.90 -28.13
C LEU A 624 -10.19 28.64 -29.03
N GLU A 625 -9.53 29.68 -28.55
CA GLU A 625 -8.54 30.45 -29.32
C GLU A 625 -7.14 29.78 -29.40
N LYS A 626 -6.84 28.81 -28.53
CA LYS A 626 -5.46 28.30 -28.34
C LYS A 626 -5.22 26.85 -28.74
N LEU A 627 -6.26 26.06 -28.94
CA LEU A 627 -6.15 24.63 -29.23
C LEU A 627 -6.77 24.32 -30.60
N SER A 628 -6.06 23.51 -31.40
CA SER A 628 -6.67 22.68 -32.43
C SER A 628 -7.78 21.88 -31.73
N ARG A 629 -9.04 22.24 -31.98
CA ARG A 629 -10.21 21.85 -31.17
C ARG A 629 -10.30 20.32 -30.99
N SER A 630 -10.52 19.86 -29.76
CA SER A 630 -10.93 18.48 -29.43
C SER A 630 -12.45 18.28 -29.55
N LEU A 631 -13.24 19.31 -29.18
CA LEU A 631 -14.70 19.31 -29.35
C LEU A 631 -15.20 20.66 -29.84
N GLU A 632 -16.15 20.64 -30.76
CA GLU A 632 -16.90 21.82 -31.16
C GLU A 632 -17.92 22.22 -30.09
N PRO A 633 -18.30 23.52 -29.97
CA PRO A 633 -19.29 23.95 -28.97
C PRO A 633 -20.65 23.27 -29.07
N VAL A 634 -21.05 22.80 -30.27
CA VAL A 634 -22.25 21.96 -30.44
C VAL A 634 -22.07 20.61 -29.75
N GLU A 635 -20.93 19.95 -29.93
CA GLU A 635 -20.64 18.63 -29.38
C GLU A 635 -20.51 18.70 -27.86
N ALA A 636 -19.80 19.71 -27.35
CA ALA A 636 -19.72 20.00 -25.91
C ALA A 636 -21.11 20.21 -25.28
N PHE A 637 -21.99 20.97 -25.96
CA PHE A 637 -23.35 21.19 -25.50
C PHE A 637 -24.16 19.89 -25.45
N ILE A 638 -24.05 19.06 -26.50
CA ILE A 638 -24.72 17.75 -26.55
C ILE A 638 -24.15 16.79 -25.49
N ALA A 639 -22.84 16.79 -25.24
CA ALA A 639 -22.22 15.99 -24.20
C ALA A 639 -22.76 16.34 -22.81
N LEU A 640 -22.84 17.63 -22.47
CA LEU A 640 -23.38 18.07 -21.18
C LEU A 640 -24.88 17.74 -21.02
N LEU A 641 -25.68 17.89 -22.07
CA LEU A 641 -27.08 17.46 -22.05
C LEU A 641 -27.22 15.95 -21.83
N SER A 642 -26.39 15.15 -22.51
CA SER A 642 -26.35 13.69 -22.38
C SER A 642 -26.00 13.27 -20.95
N VAL A 643 -24.97 13.87 -20.36
CA VAL A 643 -24.57 13.59 -18.97
C VAL A 643 -25.65 14.02 -17.98
N ASN A 644 -26.26 15.19 -18.17
CA ASN A 644 -27.32 15.67 -17.28
C ASN A 644 -28.55 14.76 -17.28
N GLU A 645 -28.98 14.26 -18.44
CA GLU A 645 -30.06 13.26 -18.50
C GLU A 645 -29.62 11.91 -17.94
N ALA A 646 -28.37 11.47 -18.17
CA ALA A 646 -27.84 10.23 -17.60
C ALA A 646 -27.87 10.26 -16.06
N VAL A 647 -27.36 11.32 -15.45
CA VAL A 647 -27.35 11.53 -14.00
C VAL A 647 -28.77 11.70 -13.46
N GLY A 648 -29.63 12.46 -14.16
CA GLY A 648 -31.02 12.68 -13.77
C GLY A 648 -31.89 11.43 -13.81
N THR A 649 -31.47 10.38 -14.53
CA THR A 649 -32.19 9.11 -14.66
C THR A 649 -31.67 8.00 -13.74
N LEU A 650 -30.84 8.33 -12.73
CA LEU A 650 -30.37 7.40 -11.70
C LEU A 650 -31.19 7.51 -10.38
N PRO A 651 -32.45 7.04 -10.32
CA PRO A 651 -33.30 7.19 -9.14
C PRO A 651 -32.78 6.42 -7.93
N ALA A 652 -32.10 5.29 -8.14
CA ALA A 652 -31.54 4.48 -7.06
C ALA A 652 -30.41 5.19 -6.31
N ALA A 653 -29.56 5.97 -7.00
CA ALA A 653 -28.52 6.76 -6.36
C ALA A 653 -29.11 7.82 -5.43
N ALA A 654 -30.18 8.49 -5.86
CA ALA A 654 -30.89 9.49 -5.06
C ALA A 654 -31.63 8.90 -3.85
N ALA A 655 -31.84 7.58 -3.80
CA ALA A 655 -32.45 6.91 -2.65
C ALA A 655 -31.44 6.59 -1.53
N LEU A 656 -30.13 6.68 -1.78
CA LEU A 656 -29.12 6.48 -0.74
C LEU A 656 -29.11 7.66 0.23
N PRO A 657 -29.16 7.46 1.57
CA PRO A 657 -29.40 8.54 2.54
C PRO A 657 -28.48 9.78 2.42
N GLU A 658 -27.26 9.59 1.92
CA GLU A 658 -26.20 10.60 1.88
C GLU A 658 -26.11 11.34 0.54
N TYR A 659 -26.83 10.86 -0.47
CA TYR A 659 -26.66 11.28 -1.87
C TYR A 659 -27.65 12.35 -2.37
N PRO A 660 -28.88 12.54 -1.82
CA PRO A 660 -29.81 13.54 -2.35
C PRO A 660 -29.22 14.93 -2.48
N GLU A 661 -28.53 15.42 -1.45
CA GLU A 661 -27.91 16.74 -1.45
C GLU A 661 -26.80 16.82 -2.51
N ARG A 662 -25.90 15.83 -2.56
CA ARG A 662 -24.83 15.77 -3.56
C ARG A 662 -25.34 15.63 -4.99
N MET A 663 -26.40 14.88 -5.20
CA MET A 663 -27.05 14.74 -6.51
C MET A 663 -27.66 16.07 -6.95
N ASN A 664 -28.26 16.83 -6.03
CA ASN A 664 -28.76 18.17 -6.33
C ASN A 664 -27.60 19.11 -6.68
N ASP A 665 -26.48 19.07 -5.95
CA ASP A 665 -25.29 19.87 -6.23
C ASP A 665 -24.67 19.51 -7.60
N LEU A 666 -24.60 18.22 -7.91
CA LEU A 666 -24.11 17.73 -9.20
C LEU A 666 -25.02 18.18 -10.35
N GLN A 667 -26.34 18.07 -10.19
CA GLN A 667 -27.31 18.56 -11.18
C GLN A 667 -27.26 20.09 -11.33
N HIS A 668 -26.99 20.83 -10.25
CA HIS A 668 -26.81 22.27 -10.33
C HIS A 668 -25.54 22.62 -11.11
N THR A 669 -24.42 21.96 -10.78
CA THR A 669 -23.14 22.08 -11.49
C THR A 669 -23.30 21.80 -12.99
N LEU A 670 -24.02 20.74 -13.35
CA LEU A 670 -24.31 20.40 -14.74
C LEU A 670 -25.16 21.47 -15.44
N LYS A 671 -26.19 22.00 -14.78
CA LYS A 671 -27.03 23.09 -15.34
C LYS A 671 -26.22 24.37 -15.57
N ASP A 672 -25.32 24.70 -14.66
CA ASP A 672 -24.43 25.86 -14.78
C ASP A 672 -23.45 25.67 -15.95
N ALA A 673 -22.82 24.50 -16.04
CA ALA A 673 -21.96 24.14 -17.17
C ALA A 673 -22.70 24.21 -18.53
N ILE A 674 -23.92 23.68 -18.60
CA ILE A 674 -24.80 23.76 -19.79
C ILE A 674 -25.07 25.22 -20.15
N SER A 675 -25.41 26.06 -19.16
CA SER A 675 -25.67 27.49 -19.34
C SER A 675 -24.45 28.24 -19.87
N ASP A 676 -23.26 27.91 -19.39
CA ASP A 676 -22.02 28.55 -19.84
C ASP A 676 -21.64 28.14 -21.27
N VAL A 677 -21.70 26.86 -21.61
CA VAL A 677 -21.48 26.39 -22.99
C VAL A 677 -22.57 26.92 -23.93
N GLN A 678 -23.82 27.03 -23.48
CA GLN A 678 -24.92 27.63 -24.24
C GLN A 678 -24.63 29.08 -24.65
N LYS A 679 -24.01 29.89 -23.79
CA LYS A 679 -23.65 31.29 -24.11
C LYS A 679 -22.64 31.32 -25.26
N ILE A 680 -21.63 30.45 -25.22
CA ILE A 680 -20.58 30.34 -26.23
C ILE A 680 -21.16 29.85 -27.55
N LEU A 681 -21.93 28.76 -27.53
CA LEU A 681 -22.61 28.22 -28.70
C LEU A 681 -23.56 29.25 -29.34
N LYS A 682 -24.29 30.01 -28.54
CA LYS A 682 -25.16 31.07 -29.04
C LYS A 682 -24.37 32.16 -29.77
N GLN A 683 -23.20 32.53 -29.27
CA GLN A 683 -22.33 33.50 -29.93
C GLN A 683 -21.89 32.97 -31.29
N GLU A 684 -21.32 31.76 -31.35
CA GLU A 684 -20.88 31.15 -32.61
C GLU A 684 -22.03 31.01 -33.62
N LEU A 685 -23.19 30.54 -33.18
CA LEU A 685 -24.36 30.44 -34.06
C LEU A 685 -24.78 31.81 -34.58
N THR A 686 -24.74 32.86 -33.75
CA THR A 686 -25.13 34.21 -34.19
C THR A 686 -24.18 34.78 -35.25
N GLU A 687 -22.91 34.38 -35.22
CA GLU A 687 -21.90 34.76 -36.21
C GLU A 687 -22.06 33.99 -37.53
N HIS A 688 -22.71 32.81 -37.51
CA HIS A 688 -23.02 32.05 -38.72
C HIS A 688 -24.13 32.69 -39.57
N VAL A 689 -23.83 32.96 -40.85
CA VAL A 689 -24.67 33.68 -41.84
C VAL A 689 -26.09 33.10 -42.07
N GLY A 690 -26.39 31.90 -41.56
CA GLY A 690 -27.69 31.23 -41.66
C GLY A 690 -28.56 31.23 -40.38
N ALA A 691 -28.00 31.43 -39.19
CA ALA A 691 -28.70 31.12 -37.94
C ALA A 691 -29.50 32.32 -37.40
N ARG A 692 -30.54 32.76 -38.13
CA ARG A 692 -31.40 33.90 -37.73
C ARG A 692 -32.13 33.72 -36.38
N LYS A 693 -32.05 32.53 -35.75
CA LYS A 693 -32.76 32.19 -34.51
C LYS A 693 -31.97 31.24 -33.58
N ALA A 694 -30.68 31.50 -33.33
CA ALA A 694 -29.83 30.69 -32.43
C ALA A 694 -30.54 30.29 -31.11
N ASN A 695 -31.15 31.24 -30.40
CA ASN A 695 -31.91 30.96 -29.16
C ASN A 695 -33.07 29.96 -29.34
N LYS A 696 -33.76 29.99 -30.49
CA LYS A 696 -34.87 29.04 -30.74
C LYS A 696 -34.33 27.65 -31.04
N LEU A 697 -33.21 27.55 -31.74
CA LEU A 697 -32.57 26.28 -32.04
C LEU A 697 -32.06 25.62 -30.75
N ILE A 698 -31.36 26.37 -29.90
CA ILE A 698 -30.86 25.84 -28.63
C ILE A 698 -32.02 25.38 -27.73
N ARG A 699 -33.05 26.22 -27.55
CA ARG A 699 -34.24 25.82 -26.77
C ARG A 699 -34.97 24.63 -27.39
N TRP A 700 -35.01 24.54 -28.71
CA TRP A 700 -35.58 23.39 -29.38
C TRP A 700 -34.77 22.13 -29.07
N ALA A 701 -33.42 22.21 -29.13
CA ALA A 701 -32.56 21.10 -28.74
C ALA A 701 -32.81 20.70 -27.29
N GLU A 702 -32.75 21.62 -26.32
CA GLU A 702 -33.02 21.32 -24.89
C GLU A 702 -34.38 20.66 -24.64
N ASN A 703 -35.44 21.16 -25.29
CA ASN A 703 -36.79 20.65 -25.09
C ASN A 703 -37.06 19.29 -25.77
N ASN A 704 -36.26 18.95 -26.79
CA ASN A 704 -36.43 17.72 -27.57
C ASN A 704 -35.28 16.73 -27.36
N PHE A 705 -34.27 17.10 -26.57
CA PHE A 705 -33.16 16.24 -26.25
C PHE A 705 -33.65 15.16 -25.30
N SER A 706 -33.59 13.92 -25.77
CA SER A 706 -33.69 12.75 -24.92
C SER A 706 -32.90 11.63 -25.56
N PHE A 707 -31.81 11.19 -24.94
CA PHE A 707 -31.09 9.99 -25.39
C PHE A 707 -31.71 8.72 -24.79
N VAL A 708 -32.61 8.85 -23.81
CA VAL A 708 -33.42 7.75 -23.28
C VAL A 708 -34.69 7.64 -24.09
N LEU A 709 -34.75 6.68 -25.02
CA LEU A 709 -36.00 6.33 -25.69
C LEU A 709 -37.06 6.06 -24.63
N LYS A 710 -38.03 6.97 -24.49
CA LYS A 710 -39.23 6.73 -23.68
C LYS A 710 -39.90 5.49 -24.26
N ARG A 711 -39.74 4.35 -23.59
CA ARG A 711 -40.51 3.12 -23.87
C ARG A 711 -41.98 3.48 -23.68
N GLY A 712 -42.66 3.86 -24.76
CA GLY A 712 -44.07 4.23 -24.67
C GLY A 712 -44.76 4.90 -25.86
N HIS A 713 -44.08 5.40 -26.90
CA HIS A 713 -44.78 6.17 -27.95
C HIS A 713 -44.36 5.97 -29.40
N TYR A 714 -43.79 4.80 -29.75
CA TYR A 714 -43.68 4.40 -31.15
C TYR A 714 -44.25 2.98 -31.33
N GLU A 715 -45.59 2.87 -31.28
CA GLU A 715 -46.29 1.90 -32.12
C GLU A 715 -46.38 2.54 -33.52
N TYR A 716 -45.60 2.01 -34.46
CA TYR A 716 -45.78 2.27 -35.89
C TYR A 716 -46.70 1.23 -36.49
#